data_AF-A0A1A0V5F1-F1
#
_entry.id   AF-A0A1A0V5F1-F1
#
_cell.length_a   1.000
_cell.length_b   1.000
_cell.length_c   1.000
_cell.angle_alpha   90.00
_cell.angle_beta   90.00
_cell.angle_gamma   90.00
#
_symmetry.space_group_name_H-M   'P 1'
#
loop_
_entity.id
_entity.type
_entity.pdbx_description
1 polymer ?
#
loop_
_entity_poly.entity_id
_entity_poly.type
_entity_poly.pdbx_seq_one_letter_code
_entity_poly.pdbx_strand_id
1 'polypeptide(L)'
;MFAWWGRTVYRYRYIVIGVMVALCLGGGIFGISLGNHVTQSGFYDEGSQSVHASVVADEAFGRDRTSHVVAILTPPDGEKVDNPQWQRDVVGELDTFVKDHPDQVVSWVGWLRAPDAANATVQQMKTSDLSKTFVSIPLQGNTDDEILKNYQAVESDLQQLNDGRIELAGLNPLASELTGSIGEDQRRAEVAAIPLVCVVLFFVFGGVVAAALPGLIGGLTIAGALGIMRLLAEFMPVHFFAQPVVTLMGLGIAVDYGLFMVSRFREEIAEGYDTEAAVRRTVMTSGRTIMFSAVILVASSVPLLLFPQGFLKSITYAIIASVMLAAILSVTVLAAALALLGPNVDALGVRTLLRFTKPYPAPSPAETTDRTNPLAIASIPLGVLVPFAAIPVGHIARAQIRRTYDKGANYAQIGLVLGYVGSFAWIFVGLFSAKDTLGTGIFWLLMAIAVFVAGTILVLSAASMSPLVRKPTVWWLNWLAEKTQKTKTRAEVEKGFWGKLVNRVMKRPIAFAAPIVIVMILMIIPLGQLSLGGISEKYLPPDNAVRQAQEAFDRSFPGFRTEPLTLVIENDNGEPVTDQQVAEIRSKALTIPGFIQPEDDPTKMWQPRPYQDGGSQDPSVRVIQNGLVNRNDAAKKVEELRAIVPPRGLSISVGGTPALEQDSIHSLFDKLPLMVTILIVTTTILMFLAFGSVVLPIKAAVMSALTLGSTMGVLTWMFVVGHGSGLMNYTPQPLMAPMIGLIIAVIWGLSTDYEVFLVSRMVEARERGLSTAEAIRVGTATTGRLITGAALVLAVVAGAFVFSDLVMMKYLAFGLLIALLLDATIVRMFLVPAVMKLLGDDCWWAPRWMKRIQERLGLGETELPDERKRPAVRETVEDPEALVGAGAPVPPRPRPPHDPTHPAVSGPRPGATRAVPQRVPSATGTTRIPSTTTPPAAPADEPQTTRLSIAKNAVRNAVSNAAATARQAARPPAPPAPPAPAPAAPRPGGGRPPREEREIESWLGELRGTGTPPTPPAPAPQRPSAEPTRAMPTAPEGRGQRPRVAPPTPGNEPTTAIPTPRSQPTDPEPTQDPDATTAIPTPGKQGDDAEAATEKLNTREDDERQRRGGGVSAQDLLRREGRL
;
A
#
# COMPACT_ATOMS: atom_id res chain seq x y z
N MET A 1 27.60 -5.21 8.19
CA MET A 1 26.87 -6.22 7.36
C MET A 1 26.68 -5.80 5.89
N PHE A 2 25.94 -4.72 5.61
CA PHE A 2 25.48 -4.34 4.26
C PHE A 2 26.59 -4.21 3.20
N ALA A 3 27.82 -3.89 3.62
CA ALA A 3 29.02 -3.84 2.78
C ALA A 3 29.44 -5.18 2.15
N TRP A 4 28.99 -6.32 2.70
CA TRP A 4 29.12 -7.64 2.08
C TRP A 4 28.02 -7.83 1.04
N TRP A 5 26.75 -7.63 1.44
CA TRP A 5 25.59 -7.84 0.59
C TRP A 5 25.66 -7.05 -0.72
N GLY A 6 26.02 -5.77 -0.67
CA GLY A 6 26.16 -4.94 -1.88
C GLY A 6 27.18 -5.45 -2.91
N ARG A 7 28.23 -6.16 -2.47
CA ARG A 7 29.19 -6.83 -3.37
C ARG A 7 28.66 -8.16 -3.88
N THR A 8 28.00 -8.94 -3.03
CA THR A 8 27.34 -10.20 -3.41
C THR A 8 26.28 -9.97 -4.48
N VAL A 9 25.44 -8.94 -4.34
CA VAL A 9 24.43 -8.54 -5.33
C VAL A 9 25.08 -8.09 -6.63
N TYR A 10 26.12 -7.25 -6.60
CA TYR A 10 26.82 -6.84 -7.81
C TYR A 10 27.41 -8.05 -8.58
N ARG A 11 28.03 -8.99 -7.85
CA ARG A 11 28.64 -10.22 -8.41
C ARG A 11 27.61 -11.17 -9.02
N TYR A 12 26.47 -11.40 -8.37
CA TYR A 12 25.46 -12.38 -8.78
C TYR A 12 24.19 -11.77 -9.39
N ARG A 13 24.22 -10.49 -9.78
CA ARG A 13 23.09 -9.67 -10.27
C ARG A 13 22.11 -10.39 -11.21
N TYR A 14 22.58 -11.16 -12.18
CA TYR A 14 21.72 -11.90 -13.10
C TYR A 14 20.88 -12.99 -12.40
N ILE A 15 21.48 -13.74 -11.47
CA ILE A 15 20.81 -14.78 -10.69
C ILE A 15 19.84 -14.14 -9.70
N VAL A 16 20.26 -13.06 -9.02
CA VAL A 16 19.42 -12.31 -8.07
C VAL A 16 18.16 -11.79 -8.73
N ILE A 17 18.24 -11.21 -9.93
CA ILE A 17 17.07 -10.78 -10.70
C ILE A 17 16.24 -11.99 -11.13
N GLY A 18 16.86 -12.98 -11.80
CA GLY A 18 16.13 -14.12 -12.35
C GLY A 18 15.31 -14.87 -11.31
N VAL A 19 15.90 -15.18 -10.15
CA VAL A 19 15.22 -15.89 -9.06
C VAL A 19 14.14 -15.03 -8.41
N MET A 20 14.44 -13.79 -8.01
CA MET A 20 13.47 -12.95 -7.30
C MET A 20 12.29 -12.53 -8.19
N VAL A 21 12.54 -12.23 -9.47
CA VAL A 21 11.47 -11.91 -10.43
C VAL A 21 10.60 -13.14 -10.70
N ALA A 22 11.20 -14.34 -10.88
CA ALA A 22 10.43 -15.57 -11.04
C ALA A 22 9.57 -15.89 -9.81
N LEU A 23 10.08 -15.69 -8.59
CA LEU A 23 9.31 -15.87 -7.36
C LEU A 23 8.17 -14.85 -7.23
N CYS A 24 8.40 -13.56 -7.52
CA CYS A 24 7.34 -12.55 -7.47
C CYS A 24 6.28 -12.75 -8.54
N LEU A 25 6.64 -13.14 -9.78
CA LEU A 25 5.68 -13.38 -10.85
C LEU A 25 4.91 -14.71 -10.64
N GLY A 26 5.58 -15.78 -10.20
CA GLY A 26 4.92 -17.04 -9.83
C GLY A 26 3.99 -16.86 -8.63
N GLY A 27 4.43 -16.10 -7.62
CA GLY A 27 3.59 -15.66 -6.51
C GLY A 27 2.40 -14.83 -6.97
N GLY A 28 2.57 -13.93 -7.94
CA GLY A 28 1.48 -13.17 -8.55
C GLY A 28 0.45 -14.07 -9.23
N ILE A 29 0.90 -15.01 -10.08
CA ILE A 29 0.03 -15.96 -10.78
C ILE A 29 -0.79 -16.81 -9.80
N PHE A 30 -0.16 -17.30 -8.72
CA PHE A 30 -0.86 -17.99 -7.63
C PHE A 30 -1.85 -17.05 -6.90
N GLY A 31 -1.39 -15.83 -6.60
CA GLY A 31 -2.11 -14.78 -5.88
C GLY A 31 -3.36 -14.23 -6.59
N ILE A 32 -3.50 -14.38 -7.92
CA ILE A 32 -4.74 -14.04 -8.64
C ILE A 32 -5.94 -14.77 -8.03
N SER A 33 -5.76 -15.99 -7.53
CA SER A 33 -6.84 -16.77 -6.91
C SER A 33 -7.27 -16.27 -5.52
N LEU A 34 -6.60 -15.27 -4.92
CA LEU A 34 -6.89 -14.76 -3.58
C LEU A 34 -8.33 -14.25 -3.43
N GLY A 35 -8.92 -13.66 -4.48
CA GLY A 35 -10.33 -13.22 -4.47
C GLY A 35 -11.33 -14.29 -4.06
N ASN A 36 -11.05 -15.56 -4.37
CA ASN A 36 -11.96 -16.67 -4.09
C ASN A 36 -11.73 -17.28 -2.68
N HIS A 37 -10.63 -16.90 -2.01
CA HIS A 37 -10.14 -17.47 -0.75
C HIS A 37 -10.02 -16.43 0.38
N VAL A 38 -10.69 -15.27 0.22
CA VAL A 38 -10.86 -14.30 1.31
C VAL A 38 -12.20 -14.49 2.03
N THR A 39 -12.27 -14.02 3.26
CA THR A 39 -13.48 -14.01 4.10
C THR A 39 -14.02 -12.60 4.33
N GLN A 40 -15.32 -12.47 4.60
CA GLN A 40 -15.96 -11.27 5.15
C GLN A 40 -16.12 -11.28 6.68
N SER A 41 -15.86 -12.41 7.35
CA SER A 41 -16.01 -12.54 8.80
C SER A 41 -14.75 -12.08 9.57
N GLY A 42 -14.83 -11.98 10.90
CA GLY A 42 -13.69 -11.60 11.76
C GLY A 42 -13.64 -10.14 12.23
N PHE A 43 -14.77 -9.41 12.17
CA PHE A 43 -14.92 -8.09 12.80
C PHE A 43 -15.21 -8.14 14.32
N TYR A 44 -15.57 -9.32 14.85
CA TYR A 44 -15.93 -9.53 16.25
C TYR A 44 -14.79 -10.20 17.04
N ASP A 45 -14.93 -10.26 18.37
CA ASP A 45 -14.03 -11.01 19.24
C ASP A 45 -14.51 -12.47 19.35
N GLU A 46 -13.81 -13.38 18.68
CA GLU A 46 -14.09 -14.83 18.68
C GLU A 46 -14.06 -15.46 20.09
N GLY A 47 -13.40 -14.83 21.07
CA GLY A 47 -13.37 -15.27 22.46
C GLY A 47 -14.45 -14.67 23.36
N SER A 48 -15.40 -13.90 22.81
CA SER A 48 -16.42 -13.18 23.58
C SER A 48 -17.67 -14.00 23.88
N GLN A 49 -18.38 -13.60 24.96
CA GLN A 49 -19.65 -14.23 25.35
C GLN A 49 -20.72 -14.09 24.26
N SER A 50 -20.72 -12.99 23.50
CA SER A 50 -21.70 -12.79 22.43
C SER A 50 -21.44 -13.69 21.21
N VAL A 51 -20.17 -14.01 20.89
CA VAL A 51 -19.87 -15.03 19.86
C VAL A 51 -20.25 -16.42 20.35
N HIS A 52 -19.94 -16.78 21.60
CA HIS A 52 -20.38 -18.06 22.19
C HIS A 52 -21.91 -18.20 22.12
N ALA A 53 -22.64 -17.17 22.56
CA ALA A 53 -24.10 -17.10 22.46
C ALA A 53 -24.60 -17.28 21.02
N SER A 54 -23.99 -16.61 20.03
CA SER A 54 -24.36 -16.76 18.63
C SER A 54 -24.11 -18.18 18.10
N VAL A 55 -22.98 -18.82 18.43
CA VAL A 55 -22.65 -20.19 18.00
C VAL A 55 -23.63 -21.21 18.60
N VAL A 56 -23.81 -21.20 19.93
CA VAL A 56 -24.70 -22.13 20.62
C VAL A 56 -26.16 -21.94 20.20
N ALA A 57 -26.60 -20.70 19.95
CA ALA A 57 -27.94 -20.44 19.43
C ALA A 57 -28.12 -20.89 17.97
N ASP A 58 -27.12 -20.72 17.11
CA ASP A 58 -27.16 -21.21 15.71
C ASP A 58 -27.08 -22.74 15.63
N GLU A 59 -26.39 -23.41 16.56
CA GLU A 59 -26.33 -24.88 16.63
C GLU A 59 -27.67 -25.46 17.15
N ALA A 60 -28.19 -24.96 18.26
CA ALA A 60 -29.43 -25.47 18.85
C ALA A 60 -30.69 -25.11 18.06
N PHE A 61 -30.80 -23.86 17.58
CA PHE A 61 -32.00 -23.36 16.89
C PHE A 61 -31.86 -23.33 15.37
N GLY A 62 -30.66 -23.56 14.81
CA GLY A 62 -30.38 -23.36 13.39
C GLY A 62 -30.19 -21.88 13.05
N ARG A 63 -29.20 -21.55 12.21
CA ARG A 63 -28.95 -20.17 11.74
C ARG A 63 -30.20 -19.54 11.14
N ASP A 64 -30.48 -18.27 11.47
CA ASP A 64 -31.50 -17.50 10.75
C ASP A 64 -31.09 -17.31 9.29
N ARG A 65 -31.94 -17.78 8.37
CA ARG A 65 -31.79 -17.56 6.93
C ARG A 65 -32.80 -16.57 6.36
N THR A 66 -33.75 -16.07 7.16
CA THR A 66 -34.80 -15.15 6.68
C THR A 66 -34.25 -13.79 6.26
N SER A 67 -33.14 -13.38 6.88
CA SER A 67 -32.42 -12.13 6.58
C SER A 67 -31.44 -12.22 5.39
N HIS A 68 -31.28 -13.39 4.75
CA HIS A 68 -30.26 -13.60 3.69
C HIS A 68 -30.47 -12.70 2.49
N VAL A 69 -31.66 -12.73 1.90
CA VAL A 69 -32.08 -11.91 0.76
C VAL A 69 -33.54 -11.53 0.98
N VAL A 70 -33.85 -10.27 0.75
CA VAL A 70 -35.18 -9.67 0.83
C VAL A 70 -35.46 -9.01 -0.52
N ALA A 71 -36.36 -9.57 -1.30
CA ALA A 71 -36.73 -9.04 -2.60
C ALA A 71 -38.07 -8.30 -2.51
N ILE A 72 -38.06 -7.00 -2.80
CA ILE A 72 -39.28 -6.19 -2.89
C ILE A 72 -39.82 -6.25 -4.32
N LEU A 73 -41.08 -6.64 -4.45
CA LEU A 73 -41.78 -6.84 -5.71
C LEU A 73 -42.84 -5.76 -5.89
N THR A 74 -42.84 -5.11 -7.06
CA THR A 74 -43.77 -4.04 -7.43
C THR A 74 -44.47 -4.41 -8.74
N PRO A 75 -45.81 -4.43 -8.80
CA PRO A 75 -46.55 -4.72 -10.04
C PRO A 75 -46.27 -3.70 -11.16
N PRO A 76 -46.51 -4.07 -12.44
CA PRO A 76 -46.48 -3.13 -13.56
C PRO A 76 -47.51 -2.00 -13.41
N ASP A 77 -47.27 -0.87 -14.09
CA ASP A 77 -48.24 0.19 -14.42
C ASP A 77 -49.13 0.76 -13.28
N GLY A 78 -48.73 0.57 -12.02
CA GLY A 78 -49.49 1.00 -10.84
C GLY A 78 -50.59 0.02 -10.42
N GLU A 79 -50.57 -1.21 -10.94
CA GLU A 79 -51.41 -2.32 -10.47
C GLU A 79 -51.15 -2.67 -8.99
N LYS A 80 -52.00 -3.55 -8.45
CA LYS A 80 -51.98 -3.96 -7.04
C LYS A 80 -51.52 -5.40 -6.88
N VAL A 81 -50.85 -5.68 -5.76
CA VAL A 81 -50.26 -7.00 -5.47
C VAL A 81 -51.28 -8.13 -5.28
N ASP A 82 -52.58 -7.79 -5.24
CA ASP A 82 -53.71 -8.72 -5.25
C ASP A 82 -54.24 -9.06 -6.65
N ASN A 83 -53.64 -8.55 -7.74
CA ASN A 83 -53.96 -8.97 -9.11
C ASN A 83 -53.67 -10.48 -9.29
N PRO A 84 -54.69 -11.35 -9.47
CA PRO A 84 -54.49 -12.79 -9.53
C PRO A 84 -53.75 -13.27 -10.78
N GLN A 85 -53.55 -12.44 -11.82
CA GLN A 85 -52.69 -12.80 -12.93
C GLN A 85 -51.22 -12.56 -12.56
N TRP A 86 -50.84 -11.32 -12.24
CA TRP A 86 -49.48 -10.97 -11.80
C TRP A 86 -48.96 -11.87 -10.67
N GLN A 87 -49.82 -12.21 -9.68
CA GLN A 87 -49.47 -13.17 -8.63
C GLN A 87 -49.06 -14.55 -9.18
N ARG A 88 -49.82 -15.12 -10.12
CA ARG A 88 -49.53 -16.45 -10.68
C ARG A 88 -48.28 -16.44 -11.54
N ASP A 89 -48.08 -15.36 -12.29
CA ASP A 89 -46.92 -15.20 -13.18
C ASP A 89 -45.63 -15.08 -12.35
N VAL A 90 -45.58 -14.18 -11.35
CA VAL A 90 -44.42 -14.01 -10.45
C VAL A 90 -44.19 -15.22 -9.52
N VAL A 91 -45.24 -15.90 -9.07
CA VAL A 91 -45.08 -17.18 -8.32
C VAL A 91 -44.49 -18.27 -9.21
N GLY A 92 -44.92 -18.35 -10.48
CA GLY A 92 -44.35 -19.29 -11.45
C GLY A 92 -42.88 -19.02 -11.76
N GLU A 93 -42.49 -17.75 -11.85
CA GLU A 93 -41.09 -17.32 -11.96
C GLU A 93 -40.27 -17.72 -10.72
N LEU A 94 -40.74 -17.40 -9.51
CA LEU A 94 -40.05 -17.72 -8.25
C LEU A 94 -39.90 -19.23 -8.00
N ASP A 95 -40.93 -20.02 -8.28
CA ASP A 95 -40.87 -21.49 -8.18
C ASP A 95 -39.95 -22.10 -9.26
N THR A 96 -39.82 -21.47 -10.43
CA THR A 96 -38.87 -21.90 -11.48
C THR A 96 -37.44 -21.56 -11.08
N PHE A 97 -37.19 -20.35 -10.59
CA PHE A 97 -35.90 -19.90 -10.07
C PHE A 97 -35.35 -20.81 -8.96
N VAL A 98 -36.15 -21.14 -7.94
CA VAL A 98 -35.73 -22.08 -6.88
C VAL A 98 -35.43 -23.48 -7.42
N LYS A 99 -36.19 -23.93 -8.42
CA LYS A 99 -36.02 -25.25 -9.04
C LYS A 99 -34.77 -25.35 -9.92
N ASP A 100 -34.36 -24.25 -10.54
CA ASP A 100 -33.18 -24.20 -11.42
C ASP A 100 -31.87 -23.89 -10.64
N HIS A 101 -31.96 -23.38 -9.40
CA HIS A 101 -30.81 -23.12 -8.49
C HIS A 101 -30.88 -23.86 -7.13
N PRO A 102 -31.13 -25.20 -7.08
CA PRO A 102 -31.38 -25.92 -5.82
C PRO A 102 -30.15 -26.06 -4.90
N ASP A 103 -28.94 -25.96 -5.47
CA ASP A 103 -27.67 -26.00 -4.73
C ASP A 103 -27.34 -24.65 -4.05
N GLN A 104 -27.98 -23.56 -4.48
CA GLN A 104 -27.75 -22.19 -3.99
C GLN A 104 -28.92 -21.66 -3.14
N VAL A 105 -30.16 -22.04 -3.46
CA VAL A 105 -31.38 -21.52 -2.85
C VAL A 105 -32.13 -22.63 -2.11
N VAL A 106 -32.57 -22.37 -0.87
CA VAL A 106 -33.35 -23.33 -0.07
C VAL A 106 -34.82 -23.29 -0.49
N SER A 107 -35.39 -22.08 -0.54
CA SER A 107 -36.75 -21.79 -0.98
C SER A 107 -36.98 -20.27 -1.08
N TRP A 108 -38.21 -19.86 -1.40
CA TRP A 108 -38.69 -18.50 -1.17
C TRP A 108 -39.90 -18.51 -0.21
N VAL A 109 -40.05 -17.44 0.57
CA VAL A 109 -41.08 -17.30 1.61
C VAL A 109 -41.67 -15.89 1.57
N GLY A 110 -43.00 -15.77 1.47
CA GLY A 110 -43.68 -14.49 1.59
C GLY A 110 -45.19 -14.59 1.41
N TRP A 111 -45.88 -13.45 1.54
CA TRP A 111 -47.35 -13.38 1.42
C TRP A 111 -47.87 -13.94 0.09
N LEU A 112 -47.15 -13.73 -1.02
CA LEU A 112 -47.48 -14.30 -2.34
C LEU A 112 -47.65 -15.83 -2.34
N ARG A 113 -47.03 -16.56 -1.40
CA ARG A 113 -47.11 -18.03 -1.32
C ARG A 113 -48.39 -18.53 -0.64
N ALA A 114 -49.06 -17.66 0.12
CA ALA A 114 -50.29 -17.96 0.84
C ALA A 114 -51.07 -16.65 1.12
N PRO A 115 -51.64 -16.00 0.08
CA PRO A 115 -52.22 -14.67 0.23
C PRO A 115 -53.42 -14.62 1.19
N ASP A 116 -54.15 -15.73 1.32
CA ASP A 116 -55.28 -15.93 2.23
C ASP A 116 -54.87 -16.30 3.67
N ALA A 117 -53.57 -16.35 3.99
CA ALA A 117 -53.10 -16.77 5.31
C ALA A 117 -53.57 -15.82 6.41
N ALA A 118 -54.28 -16.33 7.42
CA ALA A 118 -54.76 -15.57 8.57
C ALA A 118 -53.66 -15.10 9.56
N ASN A 119 -52.38 -15.35 9.25
CA ASN A 119 -51.25 -14.94 10.07
C ASN A 119 -50.97 -13.43 9.86
N ALA A 120 -51.07 -12.64 10.93
CA ALA A 120 -50.90 -11.18 10.89
C ALA A 120 -49.52 -10.74 10.35
N THR A 121 -48.44 -11.45 10.72
CA THR A 121 -47.07 -11.15 10.25
C THR A 121 -46.93 -11.44 8.76
N VAL A 122 -47.55 -12.50 8.23
CA VAL A 122 -47.59 -12.76 6.79
C VAL A 122 -48.41 -11.68 6.07
N GLN A 123 -49.55 -11.27 6.63
CA GLN A 123 -50.36 -10.18 6.08
C GLN A 123 -49.68 -8.80 6.09
N GLN A 124 -48.63 -8.61 6.90
CA GLN A 124 -47.75 -7.43 6.95
C GLN A 124 -46.63 -7.46 5.90
N MET A 125 -46.39 -8.57 5.17
CA MET A 125 -45.40 -8.63 4.09
C MET A 125 -45.86 -7.96 2.78
N LYS A 126 -46.95 -7.21 2.83
CA LYS A 126 -47.49 -6.34 1.77
C LYS A 126 -47.90 -4.99 2.37
N THR A 127 -47.76 -3.92 1.60
CA THR A 127 -48.13 -2.57 2.05
C THR A 127 -49.65 -2.42 2.17
N SER A 128 -50.10 -1.49 3.02
CA SER A 128 -51.53 -1.27 3.29
C SER A 128 -52.30 -0.69 2.09
N ASP A 129 -51.60 -0.08 1.14
CA ASP A 129 -52.13 0.42 -0.13
C ASP A 129 -52.01 -0.60 -1.28
N LEU A 130 -51.52 -1.82 -0.99
CA LEU A 130 -51.31 -2.92 -1.93
C LEU A 130 -50.37 -2.60 -3.12
N SER A 131 -49.48 -1.62 -3.02
CA SER A 131 -48.53 -1.27 -4.09
C SER A 131 -47.24 -2.10 -4.09
N LYS A 132 -46.78 -2.58 -2.93
CA LYS A 132 -45.57 -3.40 -2.80
C LYS A 132 -45.80 -4.61 -1.90
N THR A 133 -45.10 -5.70 -2.19
CA THR A 133 -44.96 -6.87 -1.31
C THR A 133 -43.51 -7.33 -1.33
N PHE A 134 -43.07 -8.10 -0.34
CA PHE A 134 -41.73 -8.68 -0.34
C PHE A 134 -41.72 -10.18 -0.10
N VAL A 135 -40.67 -10.83 -0.59
CA VAL A 135 -40.33 -12.22 -0.29
C VAL A 135 -38.94 -12.30 0.33
N SER A 136 -38.78 -13.17 1.31
CA SER A 136 -37.48 -13.63 1.81
C SER A 136 -37.03 -14.81 0.96
N ILE A 137 -35.74 -14.86 0.61
CA ILE A 137 -35.15 -15.95 -0.17
C ILE A 137 -33.98 -16.56 0.62
N PRO A 138 -34.24 -17.53 1.52
CA PRO A 138 -33.22 -18.29 2.22
C PRO A 138 -32.24 -19.01 1.28
N LEU A 139 -30.95 -18.73 1.44
CA LEU A 139 -29.87 -19.33 0.65
C LEU A 139 -29.15 -20.47 1.38
N GLN A 140 -28.63 -21.41 0.60
CA GLN A 140 -27.81 -22.55 1.05
C GLN A 140 -26.44 -22.09 1.57
N GLY A 141 -25.84 -22.89 2.46
CA GLY A 141 -24.50 -22.66 3.01
C GLY A 141 -24.44 -22.71 4.54
N ASN A 142 -23.23 -22.88 5.06
CA ASN A 142 -22.93 -22.99 6.49
C ASN A 142 -22.05 -21.83 7.01
N THR A 143 -21.36 -21.13 6.11
CA THR A 143 -20.54 -19.95 6.41
C THR A 143 -21.00 -18.73 5.61
N ASP A 144 -20.76 -17.54 6.14
CA ASP A 144 -21.14 -16.27 5.50
C ASP A 144 -20.51 -16.12 4.10
N ASP A 145 -19.33 -16.70 3.90
CA ASP A 145 -18.60 -16.70 2.62
C ASP A 145 -19.21 -17.65 1.58
N GLU A 146 -19.73 -18.81 2.00
CA GLU A 146 -20.48 -19.73 1.11
C GLU A 146 -21.82 -19.13 0.71
N ILE A 147 -22.54 -18.55 1.68
CA ILE A 147 -23.86 -17.94 1.49
C ILE A 147 -23.76 -16.76 0.51
N LEU A 148 -22.74 -15.91 0.65
CA LEU A 148 -22.47 -14.81 -0.29
C LEU A 148 -22.09 -15.31 -1.69
N LYS A 149 -21.28 -16.36 -1.81
CA LYS A 149 -20.94 -16.97 -3.12
C LYS A 149 -22.18 -17.57 -3.80
N ASN A 150 -23.07 -18.19 -3.03
CA ASN A 150 -24.34 -18.71 -3.54
C ASN A 150 -25.29 -17.58 -3.98
N TYR A 151 -25.32 -16.45 -3.26
CA TYR A 151 -26.02 -15.25 -3.72
C TYR A 151 -25.44 -14.73 -5.06
N GLN A 152 -24.13 -14.51 -5.13
CA GLN A 152 -23.45 -13.97 -6.32
C GLN A 152 -23.58 -14.89 -7.56
N ALA A 153 -23.82 -16.20 -7.35
CA ALA A 153 -24.07 -17.16 -8.42
C ALA A 153 -25.50 -17.10 -9.00
N VAL A 154 -26.45 -16.48 -8.31
CA VAL A 154 -27.87 -16.36 -8.74
C VAL A 154 -28.36 -14.91 -8.86
N GLU A 155 -27.56 -13.93 -8.44
CA GLU A 155 -27.87 -12.49 -8.45
C GLU A 155 -28.33 -11.97 -9.82
N SER A 156 -27.68 -12.39 -10.92
CA SER A 156 -28.06 -11.98 -12.29
C SER A 156 -29.46 -12.44 -12.68
N ASP A 157 -29.87 -13.61 -12.20
CA ASP A 157 -31.08 -14.30 -12.65
C ASP A 157 -32.25 -13.93 -11.74
N LEU A 158 -31.97 -13.74 -10.44
CA LEU A 158 -32.87 -13.13 -9.48
C LEU A 158 -33.24 -11.69 -9.87
N GLN A 159 -32.28 -10.90 -10.36
CA GLN A 159 -32.51 -9.51 -10.77
C GLN A 159 -33.31 -9.36 -12.08
N GLN A 160 -33.60 -10.46 -12.79
CA GLN A 160 -34.44 -10.49 -14.00
C GLN A 160 -35.94 -10.75 -13.71
N LEU A 161 -36.29 -11.26 -12.52
CA LEU A 161 -37.68 -11.60 -12.16
C LEU A 161 -38.60 -10.36 -12.16
N ASN A 162 -39.90 -10.54 -12.42
CA ASN A 162 -40.92 -9.50 -12.53
C ASN A 162 -40.56 -8.40 -13.56
N ASP A 163 -40.10 -8.79 -14.75
CA ASP A 163 -39.48 -7.92 -15.76
C ASP A 163 -38.33 -7.04 -15.22
N GLY A 164 -37.57 -7.54 -14.24
CA GLY A 164 -36.54 -6.78 -13.52
C GLY A 164 -37.05 -5.72 -12.55
N ARG A 165 -38.37 -5.63 -12.30
CA ARG A 165 -38.98 -4.72 -11.29
C ARG A 165 -38.90 -5.33 -9.89
N ILE A 166 -37.69 -5.67 -9.47
CA ILE A 166 -37.34 -6.33 -8.22
C ILE A 166 -36.21 -5.56 -7.53
N GLU A 167 -36.45 -5.08 -6.32
CA GLU A 167 -35.46 -4.34 -5.51
C GLU A 167 -34.85 -5.30 -4.49
N LEU A 168 -33.55 -5.59 -4.61
CA LEU A 168 -32.85 -6.57 -3.76
C LEU A 168 -32.20 -5.91 -2.53
N ALA A 169 -32.53 -6.44 -1.35
CA ALA A 169 -32.09 -5.96 -0.03
C ALA A 169 -31.77 -7.15 0.91
N GLY A 170 -31.40 -6.87 2.16
CA GLY A 170 -30.97 -7.87 3.14
C GLY A 170 -29.45 -8.08 3.14
N LEU A 171 -28.99 -9.12 3.86
CA LEU A 171 -27.58 -9.28 4.19
C LEU A 171 -26.68 -9.51 2.97
N ASN A 172 -27.07 -10.38 2.04
CA ASN A 172 -26.20 -10.77 0.93
C ASN A 172 -26.08 -9.74 -0.20
N PRO A 173 -27.15 -9.04 -0.63
CA PRO A 173 -27.00 -7.92 -1.57
C PRO A 173 -26.07 -6.84 -1.02
N LEU A 174 -26.25 -6.44 0.26
CA LEU A 174 -25.38 -5.46 0.91
C LEU A 174 -23.93 -5.97 1.02
N ALA A 175 -23.72 -7.24 1.36
CA ALA A 175 -22.39 -7.85 1.41
C ALA A 175 -21.72 -7.95 0.02
N SER A 176 -22.48 -8.27 -1.03
CA SER A 176 -22.01 -8.32 -2.42
C SER A 176 -21.52 -6.93 -2.85
N GLU A 177 -22.29 -5.88 -2.57
CA GLU A 177 -21.93 -4.51 -2.92
C GLU A 177 -20.73 -3.99 -2.09
N LEU A 178 -20.72 -4.24 -0.78
CA LEU A 178 -19.62 -3.86 0.12
C LEU A 178 -18.31 -4.54 -0.27
N THR A 179 -18.34 -5.81 -0.69
CA THR A 179 -17.15 -6.54 -1.16
C THR A 179 -16.79 -6.23 -2.63
N GLY A 180 -17.78 -5.97 -3.49
CA GLY A 180 -17.58 -5.60 -4.90
C GLY A 180 -16.82 -4.29 -5.09
N SER A 181 -17.03 -3.32 -4.18
CA SER A 181 -16.28 -2.05 -4.13
C SER A 181 -14.74 -2.21 -4.15
N ILE A 182 -14.23 -3.36 -3.67
CA ILE A 182 -12.81 -3.71 -3.66
C ILE A 182 -12.25 -3.87 -5.09
N GLY A 183 -13.03 -4.46 -6.00
CA GLY A 183 -12.65 -4.63 -7.40
C GLY A 183 -12.68 -3.31 -8.17
N GLU A 184 -13.69 -2.47 -7.89
CA GLU A 184 -13.77 -1.11 -8.40
C GLU A 184 -12.55 -0.27 -8.00
N ASP A 185 -12.18 -0.28 -6.72
CA ASP A 185 -11.05 0.46 -6.19
C ASP A 185 -9.70 -0.02 -6.74
N GLN A 186 -9.52 -1.33 -6.92
CA GLN A 186 -8.33 -1.88 -7.58
C GLN A 186 -8.24 -1.38 -9.03
N ARG A 187 -9.33 -1.49 -9.81
CA ARG A 187 -9.42 -0.99 -11.19
C ARG A 187 -9.21 0.52 -11.28
N ARG A 188 -9.70 1.28 -10.31
CA ARG A 188 -9.53 2.74 -10.17
C ARG A 188 -8.07 3.10 -9.89
N ALA A 189 -7.38 2.35 -9.03
CA ALA A 189 -5.94 2.49 -8.80
C ALA A 189 -5.11 2.14 -10.05
N GLU A 190 -5.46 1.09 -10.79
CA GLU A 190 -4.78 0.73 -12.04
C GLU A 190 -4.93 1.81 -13.13
N VAL A 191 -6.15 2.29 -13.36
CA VAL A 191 -6.45 3.24 -14.45
C VAL A 191 -6.03 4.68 -14.12
N ALA A 192 -6.12 5.11 -12.85
CA ALA A 192 -5.80 6.49 -12.45
C ALA A 192 -4.47 6.63 -11.69
N ALA A 193 -4.20 5.81 -10.67
CA ALA A 193 -3.02 5.98 -9.82
C ALA A 193 -1.73 5.56 -10.54
N ILE A 194 -1.68 4.40 -11.19
CA ILE A 194 -0.44 3.91 -11.85
C ILE A 194 0.08 4.89 -12.92
N PRO A 195 -0.74 5.45 -13.84
CA PRO A 195 -0.27 6.44 -14.81
C PRO A 195 0.20 7.74 -14.14
N LEU A 196 -0.51 8.21 -13.10
CA LEU A 196 -0.16 9.45 -12.41
C LEU A 196 1.11 9.30 -11.56
N VAL A 197 1.33 8.13 -10.93
CA VAL A 197 2.61 7.75 -10.30
C VAL A 197 3.74 7.71 -11.32
N CYS A 198 3.52 7.12 -12.50
CA CYS A 198 4.52 7.15 -13.59
C CYS A 198 4.90 8.58 -14.00
N VAL A 199 3.94 9.51 -14.08
CA VAL A 199 4.20 10.93 -14.34
C VAL A 199 5.01 11.56 -13.19
N VAL A 200 4.62 11.35 -11.93
CA VAL A 200 5.35 11.88 -10.76
C VAL A 200 6.80 11.38 -10.74
N LEU A 201 7.02 10.07 -10.96
CA LEU A 201 8.36 9.48 -11.02
C LEU A 201 9.19 10.07 -12.18
N PHE A 202 8.57 10.30 -13.35
CA PHE A 202 9.26 10.97 -14.45
C PHE A 202 9.71 12.40 -14.09
N PHE A 203 8.89 13.17 -13.36
CA PHE A 203 9.28 14.50 -12.85
C PHE A 203 10.33 14.45 -11.72
N VAL A 204 10.36 13.39 -10.90
CA VAL A 204 11.41 13.16 -9.90
C VAL A 204 12.76 12.86 -10.56
N PHE A 205 12.81 11.93 -11.51
CA PHE A 205 14.09 11.44 -12.06
C PHE A 205 14.56 12.15 -13.34
N GLY A 206 13.65 12.54 -14.23
CA GLY A 206 13.95 13.13 -15.52
C GLY A 206 14.47 12.17 -16.60
N GLY A 207 14.25 10.86 -16.41
CA GLY A 207 14.60 9.83 -17.38
C GLY A 207 13.73 8.59 -17.21
N VAL A 208 13.38 7.96 -18.34
CA VAL A 208 12.38 6.87 -18.40
C VAL A 208 12.84 5.64 -17.62
N VAL A 209 14.09 5.21 -17.79
CA VAL A 209 14.65 4.04 -17.08
C VAL A 209 14.67 4.28 -15.56
N ALA A 210 15.16 5.44 -15.13
CA ALA A 210 15.20 5.82 -13.73
C ALA A 210 13.80 5.92 -13.07
N ALA A 211 12.77 6.31 -13.82
CA ALA A 211 11.39 6.37 -13.36
C ALA A 211 10.66 5.00 -13.39
N ALA A 212 10.97 4.14 -14.37
CA ALA A 212 10.38 2.82 -14.49
C ALA A 212 10.88 1.84 -13.40
N LEU A 213 12.12 1.99 -12.94
CA LEU A 213 12.73 1.10 -11.94
C LEU A 213 11.93 1.03 -10.62
N PRO A 214 11.56 2.15 -9.94
CA PRO A 214 10.70 2.08 -8.76
C PRO A 214 9.31 1.48 -9.03
N GLY A 215 8.67 1.85 -10.14
CA GLY A 215 7.34 1.34 -10.52
C GLY A 215 7.33 -0.19 -10.73
N LEU A 216 8.36 -0.74 -11.35
CA LEU A 216 8.56 -2.18 -11.52
C LEU A 216 8.71 -2.91 -10.18
N ILE A 217 9.40 -2.30 -9.21
CA ILE A 217 9.54 -2.85 -7.85
C ILE A 217 8.20 -2.79 -7.09
N GLY A 218 7.38 -1.76 -7.30
CA GLY A 218 5.99 -1.72 -6.82
C GLY A 218 5.16 -2.88 -7.37
N GLY A 219 5.15 -3.07 -8.70
CA GLY A 219 4.42 -4.18 -9.33
C GLY A 219 4.85 -5.57 -8.84
N LEU A 220 6.16 -5.82 -8.71
CA LEU A 220 6.69 -7.08 -8.16
C LEU A 220 6.38 -7.25 -6.66
N THR A 221 6.26 -6.14 -5.92
CA THR A 221 5.86 -6.17 -4.50
C THR A 221 4.40 -6.60 -4.39
N ILE A 222 3.48 -5.99 -5.15
CA ILE A 222 2.06 -6.36 -5.16
C ILE A 222 1.92 -7.84 -5.55
N ALA A 223 2.52 -8.26 -6.67
CA ALA A 223 2.44 -9.63 -7.16
C ALA A 223 2.93 -10.67 -6.13
N GLY A 224 4.12 -10.46 -5.54
CA GLY A 224 4.64 -11.37 -4.54
C GLY A 224 3.88 -11.32 -3.21
N ALA A 225 3.37 -10.15 -2.80
CA ALA A 225 2.59 -10.00 -1.56
C ALA A 225 1.20 -10.66 -1.68
N LEU A 226 0.50 -10.53 -2.82
CA LEU A 226 -0.73 -11.27 -3.08
C LEU A 226 -0.48 -12.80 -3.07
N GLY A 227 0.65 -13.25 -3.61
CA GLY A 227 1.08 -14.66 -3.50
C GLY A 227 1.32 -15.13 -2.07
N ILE A 228 1.94 -14.29 -1.23
CA ILE A 228 2.12 -14.56 0.22
C ILE A 228 0.78 -14.59 0.94
N MET A 229 -0.13 -13.64 0.67
CA MET A 229 -1.46 -13.64 1.28
C MET A 229 -2.30 -14.84 0.83
N ARG A 230 -2.19 -15.27 -0.43
CA ARG A 230 -2.83 -16.51 -0.91
C ARG A 230 -2.23 -17.74 -0.26
N LEU A 231 -0.93 -17.77 0.04
CA LEU A 231 -0.32 -18.87 0.80
C LEU A 231 -0.81 -18.88 2.26
N LEU A 232 -0.99 -17.72 2.90
CA LEU A 232 -1.57 -17.64 4.26
C LEU A 232 -3.03 -18.11 4.30
N ALA A 233 -3.79 -17.87 3.23
CA ALA A 233 -5.18 -18.33 3.09
C ALA A 233 -5.37 -19.86 3.09
N GLU A 234 -4.30 -20.66 2.92
CA GLU A 234 -4.33 -22.13 3.12
C GLU A 234 -4.32 -22.54 4.61
N PHE A 235 -3.92 -21.63 5.51
CA PHE A 235 -3.68 -21.92 6.93
C PHE A 235 -4.56 -21.12 7.88
N MET A 236 -5.09 -19.98 7.46
CA MET A 236 -5.96 -19.12 8.26
C MET A 236 -6.85 -18.24 7.38
N PRO A 237 -8.05 -17.82 7.85
CA PRO A 237 -8.89 -16.88 7.12
C PRO A 237 -8.16 -15.56 6.86
N VAL A 238 -8.25 -15.07 5.62
CA VAL A 238 -7.71 -13.76 5.21
C VAL A 238 -8.87 -12.84 4.83
N HIS A 239 -9.06 -11.76 5.57
CA HIS A 239 -10.17 -10.83 5.33
C HIS A 239 -10.02 -10.08 3.99
N PHE A 240 -11.10 -9.87 3.24
CA PHE A 240 -11.07 -9.25 1.89
C PHE A 240 -10.34 -7.89 1.84
N PHE A 241 -10.50 -7.08 2.88
CA PHE A 241 -9.88 -5.75 3.02
C PHE A 241 -8.34 -5.80 3.12
N ALA A 242 -7.73 -6.99 3.22
CA ALA A 242 -6.29 -7.16 3.03
C ALA A 242 -5.82 -6.76 1.62
N GLN A 243 -6.63 -6.99 0.57
CA GLN A 243 -6.20 -6.77 -0.82
C GLN A 243 -5.96 -5.27 -1.16
N PRO A 244 -6.88 -4.33 -0.85
CA PRO A 244 -6.59 -2.89 -1.02
C PRO A 244 -5.38 -2.44 -0.22
N VAL A 245 -5.12 -3.02 0.96
CA VAL A 245 -3.96 -2.66 1.78
C VAL A 245 -2.65 -3.15 1.14
N VAL A 246 -2.63 -4.33 0.51
CA VAL A 246 -1.48 -4.78 -0.31
C VAL A 246 -1.21 -3.79 -1.45
N THR A 247 -2.23 -3.33 -2.16
CA THR A 247 -2.06 -2.35 -3.25
C THR A 247 -1.62 -0.98 -2.73
N LEU A 248 -2.28 -0.45 -1.70
CA LEU A 248 -2.01 0.87 -1.12
C LEU A 248 -0.61 0.97 -0.51
N MET A 249 -0.23 0.00 0.33
CA MET A 249 1.09 -0.03 0.98
C MET A 249 2.18 -0.55 0.03
N GLY A 250 1.90 -1.64 -0.68
CA GLY A 250 2.86 -2.31 -1.56
C GLY A 250 3.24 -1.47 -2.78
N LEU A 251 2.34 -0.67 -3.35
CA LEU A 251 2.71 0.28 -4.41
C LEU A 251 3.51 1.45 -3.84
N GLY A 252 2.96 2.14 -2.85
CA GLY A 252 3.53 3.39 -2.34
C GLY A 252 4.91 3.21 -1.68
N ILE A 253 5.00 2.30 -0.71
CA ILE A 253 6.23 2.11 0.08
C ILE A 253 7.35 1.51 -0.79
N ALA A 254 7.05 0.59 -1.70
CA ALA A 254 8.04 0.01 -2.61
C ALA A 254 8.56 1.03 -3.64
N VAL A 255 7.69 1.93 -4.14
CA VAL A 255 8.12 3.03 -5.01
C VAL A 255 8.97 4.04 -4.25
N ASP A 256 8.64 4.36 -2.99
CA ASP A 256 9.44 5.23 -2.12
C ASP A 256 10.83 4.64 -1.83
N TYR A 257 10.90 3.37 -1.44
CA TYR A 257 12.17 2.65 -1.26
C TYR A 257 12.99 2.60 -2.55
N GLY A 258 12.31 2.32 -3.68
CA GLY A 258 12.93 2.38 -5.00
C GLY A 258 13.50 3.76 -5.31
N LEU A 259 12.79 4.82 -4.92
CA LEU A 259 13.17 6.21 -5.14
C LEU A 259 14.41 6.61 -4.32
N PHE A 260 14.50 6.20 -3.05
CA PHE A 260 15.69 6.41 -2.22
C PHE A 260 16.92 5.59 -2.67
N MET A 261 16.72 4.41 -3.27
CA MET A 261 17.80 3.63 -3.88
C MET A 261 18.29 4.26 -5.20
N VAL A 262 17.39 4.55 -6.14
CA VAL A 262 17.74 5.11 -7.47
C VAL A 262 18.39 6.49 -7.33
N SER A 263 17.89 7.37 -6.44
CA SER A 263 18.54 8.66 -6.21
C SER A 263 19.97 8.48 -5.70
N ARG A 264 20.15 7.66 -4.65
CA ARG A 264 21.48 7.53 -4.03
C ARG A 264 22.49 6.87 -4.96
N PHE A 265 22.07 5.90 -5.79
CA PHE A 265 22.94 5.36 -6.82
C PHE A 265 23.39 6.43 -7.83
N ARG A 266 22.47 7.28 -8.29
CA ARG A 266 22.81 8.40 -9.20
C ARG A 266 23.70 9.44 -8.54
N GLU A 267 23.55 9.69 -7.24
CA GLU A 267 24.47 10.53 -6.45
C GLU A 267 25.89 9.95 -6.41
N GLU A 268 26.08 8.66 -6.11
CA GLU A 268 27.41 8.03 -6.07
C GLU A 268 28.06 7.99 -7.46
N ILE A 269 27.29 7.71 -8.54
CA ILE A 269 27.79 7.81 -9.92
C ILE A 269 28.19 9.25 -10.27
N ALA A 270 27.41 10.26 -9.84
CA ALA A 270 27.74 11.68 -10.06
C ALA A 270 28.93 12.17 -9.21
N GLU A 271 29.17 11.57 -8.03
CA GLU A 271 30.42 11.76 -7.28
C GLU A 271 31.63 11.11 -7.97
N GLY A 272 31.43 10.21 -8.94
CA GLY A 272 32.48 9.61 -9.77
C GLY A 272 33.02 8.28 -9.25
N TYR A 273 32.21 7.49 -8.54
CA TYR A 273 32.52 6.08 -8.25
C TYR A 273 32.16 5.18 -9.44
N ASP A 274 32.81 4.02 -9.55
CA ASP A 274 32.43 2.99 -10.52
C ASP A 274 31.12 2.28 -10.11
N THR A 275 30.52 1.49 -11.02
CA THR A 275 29.20 0.88 -10.77
C THR A 275 29.20 -0.12 -9.61
N GLU A 276 30.29 -0.87 -9.40
CA GLU A 276 30.39 -1.78 -8.24
C GLU A 276 30.44 -0.98 -6.93
N ALA A 277 31.29 0.04 -6.87
CA ALA A 277 31.41 0.87 -5.68
C ALA A 277 30.13 1.65 -5.39
N ALA A 278 29.46 2.20 -6.41
CA ALA A 278 28.19 2.92 -6.30
C ALA A 278 27.05 2.01 -5.80
N VAL A 279 26.90 0.78 -6.34
CA VAL A 279 25.90 -0.19 -5.83
C VAL A 279 26.17 -0.53 -4.37
N ARG A 280 27.41 -0.90 -4.01
CA ARG A 280 27.76 -1.26 -2.63
C ARG A 280 27.52 -0.08 -1.66
N ARG A 281 27.92 1.14 -2.01
CA ARG A 281 27.75 2.34 -1.16
C ARG A 281 26.26 2.75 -1.03
N THR A 282 25.47 2.54 -2.08
CA THR A 282 23.99 2.69 -2.04
C THR A 282 23.35 1.68 -1.09
N VAL A 283 23.75 0.41 -1.14
CA VAL A 283 23.25 -0.63 -0.22
C VAL A 283 23.69 -0.40 1.24
N MET A 284 24.90 0.13 1.47
CA MET A 284 25.38 0.51 2.81
C MET A 284 24.65 1.72 3.41
N THR A 285 24.14 2.63 2.58
CA THR A 285 23.43 3.85 3.00
C THR A 285 21.92 3.70 2.85
N SER A 286 21.35 4.04 1.70
CA SER A 286 19.89 3.94 1.45
C SER A 286 19.35 2.54 1.73
N GLY A 287 20.05 1.48 1.30
CA GLY A 287 19.61 0.09 1.53
C GLY A 287 19.55 -0.27 3.01
N ARG A 288 20.46 0.25 3.84
CA ARG A 288 20.41 0.09 5.30
C ARG A 288 19.25 0.89 5.90
N THR A 289 19.05 2.14 5.49
CA THR A 289 17.91 2.97 5.95
C THR A 289 16.57 2.32 5.61
N ILE A 290 16.41 1.76 4.41
CA ILE A 290 15.21 1.05 3.95
C ILE A 290 14.93 -0.21 4.77
N MET A 291 15.95 -1.01 5.12
CA MET A 291 15.72 -2.17 6.00
C MET A 291 15.35 -1.76 7.44
N PHE A 292 15.89 -0.66 7.97
CA PHE A 292 15.46 -0.12 9.27
C PHE A 292 14.04 0.43 9.24
N SER A 293 13.70 1.18 8.20
CA SER A 293 12.37 1.68 7.85
C SER A 293 11.33 0.56 7.88
N ALA A 294 11.58 -0.51 7.11
CA ALA A 294 10.70 -1.66 7.04
C ALA A 294 10.50 -2.37 8.40
N VAL A 295 11.58 -2.52 9.18
CA VAL A 295 11.50 -3.09 10.54
C VAL A 295 10.72 -2.19 11.50
N ILE A 296 10.78 -0.87 11.34
CA ILE A 296 10.00 0.10 12.13
C ILE A 296 8.51 0.05 11.76
N LEU A 297 8.17 -0.05 10.48
CA LEU A 297 6.81 -0.24 10.01
C LEU A 297 6.23 -1.58 10.52
N VAL A 298 6.97 -2.69 10.36
CA VAL A 298 6.59 -4.00 10.91
C VAL A 298 6.40 -3.94 12.43
N ALA A 299 7.31 -3.31 13.17
CA ALA A 299 7.18 -3.13 14.62
C ALA A 299 6.01 -2.20 15.02
N SER A 300 5.51 -1.38 14.09
CA SER A 300 4.32 -0.55 14.29
C SER A 300 3.01 -1.30 13.99
N SER A 301 3.04 -2.28 13.07
CA SER A 301 1.88 -3.12 12.74
C SER A 301 1.74 -4.35 13.65
N VAL A 302 2.82 -4.99 14.08
CA VAL A 302 2.76 -6.18 14.97
C VAL A 302 1.92 -5.99 16.25
N PRO A 303 1.88 -4.82 16.93
CA PRO A 303 0.99 -4.57 18.06
C PRO A 303 -0.52 -4.76 17.76
N LEU A 304 -0.94 -4.72 16.49
CA LEU A 304 -2.31 -5.04 16.09
C LEU A 304 -2.69 -6.51 16.36
N LEU A 305 -1.71 -7.43 16.39
CA LEU A 305 -1.94 -8.86 16.68
C LEU A 305 -2.36 -9.13 18.13
N LEU A 306 -2.35 -8.12 19.00
CA LEU A 306 -2.97 -8.19 20.34
C LEU A 306 -4.51 -8.23 20.24
N PHE A 307 -5.09 -7.64 19.20
CA PHE A 307 -6.53 -7.54 19.03
C PHE A 307 -7.09 -8.88 18.51
N PRO A 308 -8.21 -9.37 19.06
CA PRO A 308 -8.78 -10.66 18.68
C PRO A 308 -9.35 -10.70 17.26
N GLN A 309 -9.76 -9.56 16.70
CA GLN A 309 -10.44 -9.47 15.41
C GLN A 309 -9.59 -10.01 14.24
N GLY A 310 -10.09 -11.04 13.55
CA GLY A 310 -9.50 -11.62 12.33
C GLY A 310 -9.22 -10.58 11.22
N PHE A 311 -10.04 -9.53 11.15
CA PHE A 311 -9.85 -8.35 10.32
C PHE A 311 -8.45 -7.71 10.51
N LEU A 312 -8.07 -7.42 11.76
CA LEU A 312 -6.80 -6.75 12.07
C LEU A 312 -5.61 -7.69 11.90
N LYS A 313 -5.76 -8.97 12.27
CA LYS A 313 -4.74 -10.00 12.03
C LYS A 313 -4.41 -10.09 10.53
N SER A 314 -5.43 -10.26 9.69
CA SER A 314 -5.32 -10.33 8.22
C SER A 314 -4.58 -9.13 7.61
N ILE A 315 -5.01 -7.92 7.97
CA ILE A 315 -4.42 -6.68 7.46
C ILE A 315 -2.98 -6.49 7.96
N THR A 316 -2.68 -6.93 9.19
CA THR A 316 -1.31 -6.90 9.73
C THR A 316 -0.37 -7.77 8.92
N TYR A 317 -0.79 -8.99 8.54
CA TYR A 317 0.01 -9.84 7.66
C TYR A 317 0.18 -9.23 6.27
N ALA A 318 -0.86 -8.59 5.72
CA ALA A 318 -0.78 -7.88 4.44
C ALA A 318 0.24 -6.73 4.45
N ILE A 319 0.27 -5.92 5.52
CA ILE A 319 1.26 -4.85 5.69
C ILE A 319 2.66 -5.45 5.83
N ILE A 320 2.85 -6.46 6.70
CA ILE A 320 4.16 -7.09 6.95
C ILE A 320 4.72 -7.72 5.66
N ALA A 321 3.90 -8.48 4.93
CA ALA A 321 4.29 -9.10 3.67
C ALA A 321 4.70 -8.04 2.63
N SER A 322 3.87 -7.02 2.44
CA SER A 322 4.11 -5.94 1.46
C SER A 322 5.38 -5.14 1.79
N VAL A 323 5.55 -4.70 3.04
CA VAL A 323 6.67 -3.86 3.47
C VAL A 323 7.99 -4.62 3.48
N MET A 324 8.01 -5.87 3.99
CA MET A 324 9.23 -6.67 3.99
C MET A 324 9.64 -7.05 2.57
N LEU A 325 8.69 -7.42 1.70
CA LEU A 325 8.98 -7.73 0.30
C LEU A 325 9.48 -6.48 -0.45
N ALA A 326 8.86 -5.31 -0.26
CA ALA A 326 9.32 -4.04 -0.83
C ALA A 326 10.78 -3.72 -0.47
N ALA A 327 11.16 -3.90 0.80
CA ALA A 327 12.52 -3.66 1.27
C ALA A 327 13.50 -4.68 0.68
N ILE A 328 13.14 -5.97 0.68
CA ILE A 328 13.95 -7.06 0.11
C ILE A 328 14.17 -6.82 -1.39
N LEU A 329 13.12 -6.52 -2.17
CA LEU A 329 13.21 -6.24 -3.61
C LEU A 329 14.07 -4.99 -3.91
N SER A 330 13.98 -3.96 -3.06
CA SER A 330 14.81 -2.76 -3.16
C SER A 330 16.30 -3.04 -2.94
N VAL A 331 16.67 -3.97 -2.07
CA VAL A 331 18.09 -4.38 -1.84
C VAL A 331 18.52 -5.62 -2.63
N THR A 332 17.64 -6.25 -3.43
CA THR A 332 17.93 -7.40 -4.30
C THR A 332 17.79 -7.02 -5.78
N VAL A 333 16.57 -7.08 -6.33
CA VAL A 333 16.25 -6.87 -7.75
C VAL A 333 16.68 -5.47 -8.20
N LEU A 334 16.35 -4.43 -7.45
CA LEU A 334 16.70 -3.06 -7.83
C LEU A 334 18.21 -2.81 -7.76
N ALA A 335 18.87 -3.23 -6.68
CA ALA A 335 20.32 -3.11 -6.55
C ALA A 335 21.06 -3.88 -7.66
N ALA A 336 20.54 -5.05 -8.08
CA ALA A 336 21.05 -5.81 -9.21
C ALA A 336 20.74 -5.16 -10.58
N ALA A 337 19.58 -4.54 -10.75
CA ALA A 337 19.22 -3.82 -11.98
C ALA A 337 20.10 -2.58 -12.17
N LEU A 338 20.38 -1.84 -11.09
CA LEU A 338 21.35 -0.74 -11.07
C LEU A 338 22.78 -1.24 -11.36
N ALA A 339 23.14 -2.44 -10.88
CA ALA A 339 24.41 -3.10 -11.22
C ALA A 339 24.55 -3.51 -12.70
N LEU A 340 23.43 -3.75 -13.40
CA LEU A 340 23.41 -4.04 -14.84
C LEU A 340 23.40 -2.77 -15.69
N LEU A 341 22.59 -1.78 -15.32
CA LEU A 341 22.42 -0.56 -16.09
C LEU A 341 23.62 0.39 -15.95
N GLY A 342 24.22 0.49 -14.76
CA GLY A 342 25.31 1.42 -14.51
C GLY A 342 24.88 2.88 -14.83
N PRO A 343 25.73 3.67 -15.51
CA PRO A 343 25.36 5.01 -15.98
C PRO A 343 24.15 5.05 -16.94
N ASN A 344 23.73 3.92 -17.53
CA ASN A 344 22.62 3.89 -18.49
C ASN A 344 21.23 4.07 -17.86
N VAL A 345 21.13 4.13 -16.53
CA VAL A 345 19.94 4.59 -15.80
C VAL A 345 19.47 5.98 -16.30
N ASP A 346 20.40 6.82 -16.77
CA ASP A 346 20.12 8.15 -17.33
C ASP A 346 20.11 8.22 -18.88
N ALA A 347 20.23 7.08 -19.58
CA ALA A 347 20.36 7.05 -21.04
C ALA A 347 19.09 7.53 -21.79
N LEU A 348 17.90 7.23 -21.27
CA LEU A 348 16.61 7.67 -21.84
C LEU A 348 16.08 8.91 -21.11
N GLY A 349 16.90 9.97 -21.06
CA GLY A 349 16.58 11.25 -20.45
C GLY A 349 16.06 12.32 -21.40
N VAL A 350 15.56 13.44 -20.87
CA VAL A 350 15.11 14.61 -21.66
C VAL A 350 16.25 15.16 -22.55
N ARG A 351 17.50 15.12 -22.07
CA ARG A 351 18.71 15.42 -22.85
C ARG A 351 18.95 14.51 -24.06
N THR A 352 18.36 13.32 -24.09
CA THR A 352 18.42 12.43 -25.25
C THR A 352 17.43 12.89 -26.32
N LEU A 353 16.24 13.39 -25.93
CA LEU A 353 15.30 14.05 -26.84
C LEU A 353 15.91 15.32 -27.49
N LEU A 354 16.67 16.10 -26.71
CA LEU A 354 17.43 17.27 -27.21
C LEU A 354 18.50 16.92 -28.26
N ARG A 355 18.89 15.65 -28.42
CA ARG A 355 19.77 15.23 -29.54
C ARG A 355 19.00 15.15 -30.86
N PHE A 356 17.74 14.73 -30.84
CA PHE A 356 16.89 14.60 -32.04
C PHE A 356 16.40 15.94 -32.58
N THR A 357 16.25 16.97 -31.72
CA THR A 357 15.88 18.33 -32.15
C THR A 357 17.02 19.16 -32.75
N LYS A 358 18.26 18.66 -32.77
CA LYS A 358 19.34 19.34 -33.48
C LYS A 358 19.10 19.23 -34.99
N PRO A 359 19.24 20.33 -35.76
CA PRO A 359 19.23 20.20 -37.21
C PRO A 359 20.38 19.28 -37.63
N TYR A 360 20.14 18.46 -38.65
CA TYR A 360 21.23 17.71 -39.25
C TYR A 360 22.19 18.68 -39.96
N PRO A 361 23.51 18.53 -39.78
CA PRO A 361 24.45 19.23 -40.63
C PRO A 361 24.19 18.79 -42.08
N ALA A 362 23.77 19.71 -42.92
CA ALA A 362 23.88 19.52 -44.36
C ALA A 362 25.38 19.58 -44.70
N PRO A 363 25.94 18.62 -45.44
CA PRO A 363 27.25 18.82 -46.07
C PRO A 363 27.21 20.09 -46.92
N SER A 364 28.31 20.83 -46.98
CA SER A 364 28.32 22.08 -47.75
C SER A 364 28.15 21.78 -49.25
N PRO A 365 27.65 22.74 -50.06
CA PRO A 365 27.51 22.54 -51.51
C PRO A 365 28.83 22.23 -52.23
N ALA A 366 29.98 22.51 -51.61
CA ALA A 366 31.31 22.19 -52.13
C ALA A 366 31.77 20.75 -51.78
N GLU A 367 31.13 20.08 -50.83
CA GLU A 367 31.46 18.71 -50.40
C GLU A 367 30.52 17.65 -51.00
N THR A 368 29.33 18.04 -51.51
CA THR A 368 28.32 17.09 -52.00
C THR A 368 28.64 16.53 -53.40
N THR A 369 28.76 15.22 -53.49
CA THR A 369 28.83 14.49 -54.77
C THR A 369 27.48 14.59 -55.51
N ASP A 370 27.49 14.77 -56.83
CA ASP A 370 26.26 14.94 -57.63
C ASP A 370 25.41 13.65 -57.78
N ARG A 371 25.92 12.50 -57.31
CA ARG A 371 25.19 11.24 -57.27
C ARG A 371 24.09 11.27 -56.20
N THR A 372 22.90 10.81 -56.56
CA THR A 372 21.81 10.56 -55.61
C THR A 372 21.91 9.15 -55.04
N ASN A 373 21.78 9.01 -53.72
CA ASN A 373 21.87 7.71 -53.07
C ASN A 373 20.58 6.88 -53.30
N PRO A 374 20.65 5.67 -53.89
CA PRO A 374 19.45 4.93 -54.28
C PRO A 374 18.65 4.41 -53.07
N LEU A 375 19.29 4.14 -51.93
CA LEU A 375 18.60 3.69 -50.72
C LEU A 375 17.72 4.80 -50.12
N ALA A 376 18.11 6.06 -50.30
CA ALA A 376 17.31 7.21 -49.87
C ALA A 376 16.01 7.32 -50.68
N ILE A 377 16.07 7.09 -51.99
CA ILE A 377 14.89 7.07 -52.87
C ILE A 377 14.02 5.84 -52.54
N ALA A 378 14.63 4.66 -52.41
CA ALA A 378 13.93 3.41 -52.07
C ALA A 378 13.22 3.44 -50.71
N SER A 379 13.72 4.24 -49.75
CA SER A 379 13.09 4.37 -48.43
C SER A 379 11.68 4.97 -48.46
N ILE A 380 11.32 5.73 -49.50
CA ILE A 380 10.00 6.37 -49.64
C ILE A 380 8.88 5.35 -49.89
N PRO A 381 8.89 4.55 -50.97
CA PRO A 381 7.86 3.52 -51.17
C PRO A 381 7.90 2.45 -50.08
N LEU A 382 9.09 2.13 -49.52
CA LEU A 382 9.18 1.21 -48.38
C LEU A 382 8.47 1.79 -47.14
N GLY A 383 8.55 3.10 -46.92
CA GLY A 383 7.84 3.80 -45.84
C GLY A 383 6.32 3.74 -45.94
N VAL A 384 5.78 3.57 -47.14
CA VAL A 384 4.34 3.39 -47.37
C VAL A 384 3.93 1.92 -47.30
N LEU A 385 4.72 1.01 -47.90
CA LEU A 385 4.34 -0.39 -48.10
C LEU A 385 4.78 -1.34 -46.97
N VAL A 386 5.96 -1.11 -46.38
CA VAL A 386 6.54 -1.97 -45.32
C VAL A 386 7.17 -1.08 -44.23
N PRO A 387 6.37 -0.29 -43.49
CA PRO A 387 6.87 0.81 -42.66
C PRO A 387 7.91 0.40 -41.60
N PHE A 388 7.77 -0.78 -40.99
CA PHE A 388 8.76 -1.31 -40.04
C PHE A 388 10.14 -1.61 -40.67
N ALA A 389 10.20 -1.95 -41.97
CA ALA A 389 11.45 -2.14 -42.70
C ALA A 389 12.03 -0.81 -43.23
N ALA A 390 11.18 0.19 -43.47
CA ALA A 390 11.60 1.52 -43.90
C ALA A 390 12.45 2.27 -42.88
N ILE A 391 12.17 2.09 -41.58
CA ILE A 391 12.91 2.73 -40.49
C ILE A 391 14.41 2.36 -40.52
N PRO A 392 14.83 1.07 -40.46
CA PRO A 392 16.24 0.72 -40.55
C PRO A 392 16.85 1.07 -41.91
N VAL A 393 16.15 0.87 -43.03
CA VAL A 393 16.66 1.21 -44.37
C VAL A 393 16.92 2.71 -44.51
N GLY A 394 16.02 3.57 -44.01
CA GLY A 394 16.19 5.01 -44.01
C GLY A 394 17.34 5.49 -43.13
N HIS A 395 17.56 4.86 -41.96
CA HIS A 395 18.73 5.14 -41.11
C HIS A 395 20.04 4.66 -41.75
N ILE A 396 20.06 3.50 -42.44
CA ILE A 396 21.22 2.99 -43.19
C ILE A 396 21.56 3.93 -44.36
N ALA A 397 20.57 4.30 -45.18
CA ALA A 397 20.74 5.26 -46.28
C ALA A 397 21.35 6.58 -45.77
N ARG A 398 20.84 7.08 -44.64
CA ARG A 398 21.32 8.31 -43.98
C ARG A 398 22.73 8.18 -43.41
N ALA A 399 23.09 7.03 -42.83
CA ALA A 399 24.44 6.75 -42.35
C ALA A 399 25.44 6.61 -43.51
N GLN A 400 25.00 6.07 -44.65
CA GLN A 400 25.82 5.92 -45.85
C GLN A 400 26.05 7.26 -46.56
N ILE A 401 25.00 8.06 -46.78
CA ILE A 401 25.10 9.45 -47.27
C ILE A 401 26.12 10.26 -46.45
N ARG A 402 26.15 10.06 -45.13
CA ARG A 402 27.09 10.75 -44.22
C ARG A 402 28.56 10.28 -44.35
N ARG A 403 28.82 9.19 -45.07
CA ARG A 403 30.17 8.69 -45.39
C ARG A 403 30.58 8.96 -46.84
N THR A 404 29.64 8.99 -47.77
CA THR A 404 29.89 9.16 -49.22
C THR A 404 29.60 10.57 -49.74
N TYR A 405 28.99 11.44 -48.92
CA TYR A 405 28.60 12.81 -49.27
C TYR A 405 27.64 12.88 -50.50
N ASP A 406 26.88 11.80 -50.76
CA ASP A 406 25.88 11.74 -51.82
C ASP A 406 24.69 12.69 -51.58
N LYS A 407 24.03 13.12 -52.66
CA LYS A 407 22.73 13.79 -52.59
C LYS A 407 21.62 12.82 -52.14
N GLY A 408 20.60 13.36 -51.48
CA GLY A 408 19.36 12.64 -51.17
C GLY A 408 18.95 12.54 -49.70
N ALA A 409 19.64 13.23 -48.77
CA ALA A 409 19.30 13.22 -47.34
C ALA A 409 17.82 13.54 -47.05
N ASN A 410 17.22 14.45 -47.83
CA ASN A 410 15.80 14.80 -47.73
C ASN A 410 14.88 13.62 -48.08
N TYR A 411 15.20 12.83 -49.10
CA TYR A 411 14.42 11.65 -49.49
C TYR A 411 14.48 10.55 -48.43
N ALA A 412 15.66 10.32 -47.85
CA ALA A 412 15.83 9.42 -46.70
C ALA A 412 15.02 9.88 -45.47
N GLN A 413 14.88 11.19 -45.26
CA GLN A 413 14.02 11.72 -44.20
C GLN A 413 12.53 11.57 -44.50
N ILE A 414 12.09 11.74 -45.74
CA ILE A 414 10.69 11.50 -46.15
C ILE A 414 10.33 10.02 -45.94
N GLY A 415 11.18 9.09 -46.37
CA GLY A 415 10.99 7.66 -46.15
C GLY A 415 10.98 7.27 -44.66
N LEU A 416 11.86 7.86 -43.84
CA LEU A 416 11.82 7.70 -42.38
C LEU A 416 10.50 8.19 -41.78
N VAL A 417 10.02 9.38 -42.15
CA VAL A 417 8.77 9.95 -41.62
C VAL A 417 7.57 9.08 -42.00
N LEU A 418 7.48 8.66 -43.28
CA LEU A 418 6.43 7.74 -43.73
C LEU A 418 6.51 6.39 -42.99
N GLY A 419 7.71 5.83 -42.84
CA GLY A 419 7.93 4.60 -42.08
C GLY A 419 7.50 4.68 -40.62
N TYR A 420 7.76 5.80 -39.93
CA TYR A 420 7.25 6.02 -38.56
C TYR A 420 5.73 6.16 -38.54
N VAL A 421 5.13 6.97 -39.42
CA VAL A 421 3.67 7.16 -39.49
C VAL A 421 2.94 5.85 -39.79
N GLY A 422 3.41 5.07 -40.77
CA GLY A 422 2.85 3.76 -41.10
C GLY A 422 3.04 2.72 -39.99
N SER A 423 4.15 2.78 -39.25
CA SER A 423 4.37 1.90 -38.09
C SER A 423 3.39 2.22 -36.95
N PHE A 424 3.11 3.50 -36.70
CA PHE A 424 2.09 3.89 -35.74
C PHE A 424 0.68 3.54 -36.19
N ALA A 425 0.34 3.70 -37.48
CA ALA A 425 -0.94 3.23 -38.01
C ALA A 425 -1.14 1.73 -37.77
N TRP A 426 -0.10 0.90 -37.97
CA TRP A 426 -0.13 -0.53 -37.63
C TRP A 426 -0.28 -0.81 -36.13
N ILE A 427 0.39 -0.04 -35.26
CA ILE A 427 0.24 -0.15 -33.80
C ILE A 427 -1.18 0.21 -33.38
N PHE A 428 -1.78 1.25 -33.97
CA PHE A 428 -3.17 1.62 -33.71
C PHE A 428 -4.15 0.55 -34.18
N VAL A 429 -3.99 0.02 -35.39
CA VAL A 429 -4.81 -1.11 -35.89
C VAL A 429 -4.69 -2.32 -34.96
N GLY A 430 -3.47 -2.70 -34.55
CA GLY A 430 -3.25 -3.79 -33.60
C GLY A 430 -3.93 -3.56 -32.24
N LEU A 431 -3.87 -2.35 -31.71
CA LEU A 431 -4.57 -1.98 -30.47
C LEU A 431 -6.10 -2.04 -30.61
N PHE A 432 -6.66 -1.58 -31.73
CA PHE A 432 -8.09 -1.70 -32.01
C PHE A 432 -8.53 -3.16 -32.22
N SER A 433 -7.73 -3.99 -32.89
CA SER A 433 -7.99 -5.43 -33.05
C SER A 433 -7.87 -6.23 -31.74
N ALA A 434 -7.04 -5.76 -30.79
CA ALA A 434 -6.88 -6.37 -29.47
C ALA A 434 -7.76 -5.72 -28.38
N LYS A 435 -8.64 -4.78 -28.73
CA LYS A 435 -9.46 -4.00 -27.78
C LYS A 435 -10.22 -4.89 -26.79
N ASP A 436 -10.89 -5.91 -27.30
CA ASP A 436 -11.78 -6.76 -26.51
C ASP A 436 -11.00 -7.83 -25.72
N THR A 437 -9.74 -8.09 -26.07
CA THR A 437 -8.81 -8.97 -25.32
C THR A 437 -7.99 -8.22 -24.26
N LEU A 438 -7.75 -6.92 -24.44
CA LEU A 438 -7.04 -6.07 -23.48
C LEU A 438 -7.95 -5.52 -22.38
N GLY A 439 -9.25 -5.42 -22.65
CA GLY A 439 -10.20 -4.76 -21.75
C GLY A 439 -10.08 -3.23 -21.76
N THR A 440 -11.17 -2.55 -21.44
CA THR A 440 -11.35 -1.11 -21.70
C THR A 440 -10.28 -0.22 -21.06
N GLY A 441 -9.83 -0.54 -19.84
CA GLY A 441 -8.83 0.26 -19.11
C GLY A 441 -7.44 0.19 -19.74
N ILE A 442 -6.92 -1.02 -19.95
CA ILE A 442 -5.60 -1.25 -20.54
C ILE A 442 -5.57 -0.79 -22.01
N PHE A 443 -6.66 -1.02 -22.76
CA PHE A 443 -6.83 -0.47 -24.11
C PHE A 443 -6.62 1.06 -24.12
N TRP A 444 -7.36 1.82 -23.30
CA TRP A 444 -7.22 3.28 -23.29
C TRP A 444 -5.86 3.76 -22.77
N LEU A 445 -5.26 3.06 -21.81
CA LEU A 445 -3.91 3.36 -21.33
C LEU A 445 -2.85 3.18 -22.44
N LEU A 446 -2.86 2.03 -23.12
CA LEU A 446 -1.93 1.75 -24.22
C LEU A 446 -2.21 2.66 -25.43
N MET A 447 -3.47 2.99 -25.70
CA MET A 447 -3.87 3.95 -26.73
C MET A 447 -3.32 5.36 -26.43
N ALA A 448 -3.46 5.84 -25.19
CA ALA A 448 -2.92 7.13 -24.76
C ALA A 448 -1.37 7.16 -24.83
N ILE A 449 -0.70 6.07 -24.46
CA ILE A 449 0.75 5.92 -24.61
C ILE A 449 1.14 5.94 -26.10
N ALA A 450 0.44 5.21 -26.96
CA ALA A 450 0.69 5.18 -28.40
C ALA A 450 0.51 6.57 -29.04
N VAL A 451 -0.58 7.29 -28.73
CA VAL A 451 -0.81 8.68 -29.16
C VAL A 451 0.29 9.62 -28.66
N PHE A 452 0.66 9.53 -27.38
CA PHE A 452 1.69 10.39 -26.78
C PHE A 452 3.07 10.15 -27.42
N VAL A 453 3.46 8.89 -27.62
CA VAL A 453 4.74 8.53 -28.24
C VAL A 453 4.76 8.91 -29.73
N ALA A 454 3.68 8.64 -30.47
CA ALA A 454 3.53 9.05 -31.87
C ALA A 454 3.62 10.58 -32.03
N GLY A 455 2.86 11.33 -31.24
CA GLY A 455 2.89 12.80 -31.22
C GLY A 455 4.25 13.35 -30.83
N THR A 456 4.90 12.76 -29.82
CA THR A 456 6.26 13.15 -29.41
C THR A 456 7.28 12.92 -30.53
N ILE A 457 7.26 11.75 -31.20
CA ILE A 457 8.16 11.44 -32.32
C ILE A 457 7.87 12.34 -33.53
N LEU A 458 6.60 12.65 -33.81
CA LEU A 458 6.20 13.57 -34.87
C LEU A 458 6.71 14.99 -34.62
N VAL A 459 6.53 15.52 -33.40
CA VAL A 459 7.01 16.85 -33.00
C VAL A 459 8.54 16.94 -33.00
N LEU A 460 9.24 15.92 -32.52
CA LEU A 460 10.72 15.86 -32.57
C LEU A 460 11.23 15.79 -34.02
N SER A 461 10.58 14.99 -34.87
CA SER A 461 10.89 14.90 -36.30
C SER A 461 10.68 16.24 -37.00
N ALA A 462 9.53 16.88 -36.78
CA ALA A 462 9.22 18.20 -37.33
C ALA A 462 10.17 19.29 -36.81
N ALA A 463 10.58 19.24 -35.54
CA ALA A 463 11.59 20.13 -34.96
C ALA A 463 13.00 19.92 -35.56
N SER A 464 13.32 18.72 -36.05
CA SER A 464 14.58 18.49 -36.80
C SER A 464 14.56 19.14 -38.19
N MET A 465 13.38 19.26 -38.81
CA MET A 465 13.17 19.74 -40.18
C MET A 465 12.90 21.25 -40.26
N SER A 466 12.02 21.79 -39.42
CA SER A 466 11.54 23.18 -39.51
C SER A 466 12.07 24.05 -38.37
N PRO A 467 12.70 25.22 -38.63
CA PRO A 467 13.16 26.13 -37.59
C PRO A 467 12.00 26.77 -36.79
N LEU A 468 10.80 26.82 -37.37
CA LEU A 468 9.58 27.34 -36.72
C LEU A 468 9.12 26.41 -35.59
N VAL A 469 9.15 25.09 -35.82
CA VAL A 469 8.87 24.08 -34.78
C VAL A 469 10.05 23.92 -33.83
N ARG A 470 11.29 23.99 -34.35
CA ARG A 470 12.51 23.79 -33.55
C ARG A 470 12.64 24.74 -32.37
N LYS A 471 12.35 26.04 -32.56
CA LYS A 471 12.48 27.05 -31.49
C LYS A 471 11.63 26.71 -30.24
N PRO A 472 10.29 26.55 -30.33
CA PRO A 472 9.46 26.18 -29.17
C PRO A 472 9.79 24.77 -28.63
N THR A 473 10.03 23.76 -29.48
CA THR A 473 10.35 22.41 -28.98
C THR A 473 11.68 22.37 -28.22
N VAL A 474 12.74 23.05 -28.71
CA VAL A 474 14.03 23.13 -27.99
C VAL A 474 13.91 23.96 -26.72
N TRP A 475 13.13 25.05 -26.72
CA TRP A 475 12.85 25.83 -25.51
C TRP A 475 12.14 24.98 -24.45
N TRP A 476 11.08 24.26 -24.83
CA TRP A 476 10.30 23.40 -23.94
C TRP A 476 11.13 22.22 -23.41
N LEU A 477 11.91 21.55 -24.26
CA LEU A 477 12.81 20.46 -23.84
C LEU A 477 13.93 20.95 -22.91
N ASN A 478 14.49 22.14 -23.14
CA ASN A 478 15.48 22.73 -22.23
C ASN A 478 14.85 23.07 -20.87
N TRP A 479 13.67 23.72 -20.86
CA TRP A 479 12.90 23.98 -19.64
C TRP A 479 12.61 22.68 -18.88
N LEU A 480 12.16 21.62 -19.57
CA LEU A 480 11.86 20.32 -18.99
C LEU A 480 13.13 19.65 -18.43
N ALA A 481 14.26 19.72 -19.14
CA ALA A 481 15.54 19.21 -18.69
C ALA A 481 16.10 19.98 -17.48
N GLU A 482 15.90 21.29 -17.41
CA GLU A 482 16.28 22.11 -16.24
C GLU A 482 15.43 21.81 -15.00
N LYS A 483 14.12 21.56 -15.20
CA LYS A 483 13.20 21.18 -14.12
C LYS A 483 13.46 19.77 -13.60
N THR A 484 13.68 18.81 -14.48
CA THR A 484 13.75 17.38 -14.12
C THR A 484 15.18 16.88 -13.86
N GLN A 485 16.09 17.05 -14.83
CA GLN A 485 17.40 16.39 -14.88
C GLN A 485 18.55 17.11 -14.17
N LYS A 486 18.35 18.28 -13.56
CA LYS A 486 19.43 19.02 -12.90
C LYS A 486 19.78 18.37 -11.55
N THR A 487 20.71 17.41 -11.58
CA THR A 487 21.43 16.87 -10.41
C THR A 487 22.32 17.97 -9.81
N LYS A 488 21.68 18.86 -9.04
CA LYS A 488 22.34 20.01 -8.39
C LYS A 488 23.41 19.52 -7.43
N THR A 489 24.55 20.18 -7.43
CA THR A 489 25.61 19.91 -6.45
C THR A 489 25.12 20.21 -5.03
N ARG A 490 25.71 19.58 -4.00
CA ARG A 490 25.33 19.77 -2.58
C ARG A 490 25.27 21.25 -2.17
N ALA A 491 26.19 22.07 -2.71
CA ALA A 491 26.24 23.52 -2.49
C ALA A 491 25.15 24.32 -3.24
N GLU A 492 24.72 23.89 -4.43
CA GLU A 492 23.55 24.46 -5.13
C GLU A 492 22.23 24.12 -4.42
N VAL A 493 22.13 22.91 -3.88
CA VAL A 493 20.98 22.45 -3.10
C VAL A 493 20.85 23.27 -1.81
N GLU A 494 21.95 23.47 -1.08
CA GLU A 494 21.99 24.28 0.13
C GLU A 494 21.66 25.77 -0.13
N LYS A 495 22.13 26.34 -1.25
CA LYS A 495 21.76 27.71 -1.69
C LYS A 495 20.34 27.80 -2.28
N GLY A 496 19.65 26.68 -2.42
CA GLY A 496 18.30 26.55 -2.98
C GLY A 496 17.18 26.98 -2.03
N PHE A 497 15.93 26.71 -2.45
CA PHE A 497 14.72 27.02 -1.69
C PHE A 497 14.74 26.39 -0.28
N TRP A 498 15.02 25.09 -0.20
CA TRP A 498 15.03 24.32 1.04
C TRP A 498 15.99 24.89 2.09
N GLY A 499 17.26 25.11 1.73
CA GLY A 499 18.23 25.70 2.65
C GLY A 499 17.87 27.13 3.09
N LYS A 500 17.25 27.93 2.21
CA LYS A 500 16.73 29.27 2.58
C LYS A 500 15.55 29.20 3.54
N LEU A 501 14.62 28.26 3.34
CA LEU A 501 13.46 28.04 4.21
C LEU A 501 13.90 27.57 5.60
N VAL A 502 14.72 26.53 5.67
CA VAL A 502 15.25 25.98 6.93
C VAL A 502 16.08 27.02 7.70
N ASN A 503 16.92 27.82 7.01
CA ASN A 503 17.63 28.93 7.64
C ASN A 503 16.71 30.07 8.14
N ARG A 504 15.50 30.23 7.59
CA ARG A 504 14.49 31.19 8.10
C ARG A 504 13.82 30.65 9.36
N VAL A 505 13.45 29.37 9.36
CA VAL A 505 12.86 28.68 10.52
C VAL A 505 13.85 28.66 11.69
N MET A 506 15.09 28.23 11.48
CA MET A 506 16.13 28.19 12.51
C MET A 506 16.54 29.56 13.08
N LYS A 507 16.19 30.67 12.42
CA LYS A 507 16.39 32.03 12.93
C LYS A 507 15.31 32.50 13.91
N ARG A 508 14.12 31.90 13.89
CA ARG A 508 13.01 32.22 14.80
C ARG A 508 12.19 30.95 15.11
N PRO A 509 12.79 29.91 15.74
CA PRO A 509 12.16 28.59 15.85
C PRO A 509 10.81 28.62 16.59
N ILE A 510 10.70 29.36 17.71
CA ILE A 510 9.46 29.48 18.49
C ILE A 510 8.32 30.09 17.65
N ALA A 511 8.62 31.06 16.77
CA ALA A 511 7.63 31.74 15.94
C ALA A 511 7.02 30.86 14.84
N PHE A 512 7.60 29.68 14.57
CA PHE A 512 6.98 28.65 13.74
C PHE A 512 6.43 27.50 14.60
N ALA A 513 7.20 27.04 15.60
CA ALA A 513 6.82 25.89 16.42
C ALA A 513 5.55 26.12 17.25
N ALA A 514 5.43 27.25 17.96
CA ALA A 514 4.30 27.48 18.84
C ALA A 514 2.95 27.62 18.08
N PRO A 515 2.83 28.41 16.99
CA PRO A 515 1.60 28.44 16.21
C PRO A 515 1.22 27.10 15.59
N ILE A 516 2.21 26.33 15.10
CA ILE A 516 1.96 25.00 14.52
C ILE A 516 1.42 24.04 15.59
N VAL A 517 2.06 23.96 16.76
CA VAL A 517 1.62 23.08 17.85
C VAL A 517 0.24 23.47 18.35
N ILE A 518 -0.07 24.78 18.45
CA ILE A 518 -1.42 25.24 18.81
C ILE A 518 -2.45 24.80 17.76
N VAL A 519 -2.20 25.00 16.47
CA VAL A 519 -3.12 24.58 15.40
C VAL A 519 -3.32 23.06 15.39
N MET A 520 -2.25 22.28 15.55
CA MET A 520 -2.34 20.82 15.64
C MET A 520 -3.12 20.36 16.88
N ILE A 521 -2.96 21.01 18.04
CA ILE A 521 -3.77 20.72 19.23
C ILE A 521 -5.25 21.10 19.01
N LEU A 522 -5.55 22.21 18.33
CA LEU A 522 -6.93 22.56 17.96
C LEU A 522 -7.54 21.51 17.01
N MET A 523 -6.75 20.93 16.11
CA MET A 523 -7.17 19.83 15.22
C MET A 523 -7.41 18.50 15.97
N ILE A 524 -6.90 18.33 17.19
CA ILE A 524 -7.20 17.16 18.04
C ILE A 524 -8.60 17.27 18.68
N ILE A 525 -9.10 18.47 18.97
CA ILE A 525 -10.33 18.68 19.76
C ILE A 525 -11.56 17.88 19.25
N PRO A 526 -11.85 17.78 17.94
CA PRO A 526 -13.00 17.01 17.44
C PRO A 526 -12.93 15.50 17.75
N LEU A 527 -11.75 14.95 18.09
CA LEU A 527 -11.62 13.55 18.50
C LEU A 527 -12.43 13.23 19.77
N GLY A 528 -12.75 14.23 20.60
CA GLY A 528 -13.67 14.08 21.73
C GLY A 528 -15.15 13.85 21.35
N GLN A 529 -15.48 13.93 20.05
CA GLN A 529 -16.82 13.64 19.50
C GLN A 529 -16.87 12.29 18.76
N LEU A 530 -15.82 11.47 18.91
CA LEU A 530 -15.74 10.13 18.32
C LEU A 530 -16.87 9.22 18.81
N SER A 531 -17.64 8.67 17.87
CA SER A 531 -18.62 7.60 18.11
C SER A 531 -18.24 6.34 17.34
N LEU A 532 -18.73 5.18 17.81
CA LEU A 532 -18.41 3.86 17.27
C LEU A 532 -19.66 3.00 17.02
N GLY A 533 -19.58 2.09 16.06
CA GLY A 533 -20.63 1.12 15.72
C GLY A 533 -20.16 0.07 14.71
N GLY A 534 -21.00 -0.92 14.41
CA GLY A 534 -20.73 -1.93 13.39
C GLY A 534 -21.03 -1.50 11.96
N ILE A 535 -21.23 -2.49 11.09
CA ILE A 535 -21.54 -2.31 9.66
C ILE A 535 -23.04 -1.98 9.50
N SER A 536 -23.36 -1.12 8.54
CA SER A 536 -24.73 -0.89 8.08
C SER A 536 -24.74 -0.51 6.60
N GLU A 537 -25.92 -0.49 5.99
CA GLU A 537 -26.14 -0.03 4.62
C GLU A 537 -25.57 1.38 4.35
N LYS A 538 -25.44 2.22 5.39
CA LYS A 538 -24.86 3.56 5.33
C LYS A 538 -23.36 3.57 5.01
N TYR A 539 -22.68 2.42 5.02
CA TYR A 539 -21.28 2.30 4.59
C TYR A 539 -21.12 2.46 3.08
N LEU A 540 -22.21 2.31 2.31
CA LEU A 540 -22.32 2.60 0.87
C LEU A 540 -22.80 4.05 0.64
N PRO A 541 -22.58 4.62 -0.57
CA PRO A 541 -23.09 5.95 -0.93
C PRO A 541 -24.63 6.06 -0.85
N PRO A 542 -25.20 7.23 -0.54
CA PRO A 542 -26.66 7.42 -0.42
C PRO A 542 -27.44 7.28 -1.75
N ASP A 543 -26.75 7.36 -2.88
CA ASP A 543 -27.26 7.13 -4.24
C ASP A 543 -27.10 5.67 -4.73
N ASN A 544 -26.53 4.78 -3.90
CA ASN A 544 -26.36 3.37 -4.22
C ASN A 544 -27.71 2.62 -4.24
N ALA A 545 -27.94 1.81 -5.29
CA ALA A 545 -29.21 1.12 -5.52
C ALA A 545 -29.55 0.08 -4.43
N VAL A 546 -28.60 -0.75 -4.03
CA VAL A 546 -28.80 -1.79 -3.01
C VAL A 546 -29.08 -1.16 -1.64
N ARG A 547 -28.37 -0.08 -1.31
CA ARG A 547 -28.67 0.72 -0.12
C ARG A 547 -30.07 1.33 -0.18
N GLN A 548 -30.48 1.87 -1.33
CA GLN A 548 -31.82 2.44 -1.49
C GLN A 548 -32.92 1.37 -1.39
N ALA A 549 -32.69 0.16 -1.89
CA ALA A 549 -33.57 -0.98 -1.69
C ALA A 549 -33.71 -1.34 -0.19
N GLN A 550 -32.61 -1.37 0.57
CA GLN A 550 -32.67 -1.57 2.03
C GLN A 550 -33.41 -0.42 2.75
N GLU A 551 -33.10 0.83 2.42
CA GLU A 551 -33.81 1.99 3.01
C GLU A 551 -35.28 2.06 2.57
N ALA A 552 -35.66 1.50 1.42
CA ALA A 552 -37.04 1.35 0.98
C ALA A 552 -37.76 0.22 1.74
N PHE A 553 -37.11 -0.94 1.91
CA PHE A 553 -37.63 -2.04 2.74
C PHE A 553 -37.94 -1.57 4.16
N ASP A 554 -36.97 -0.92 4.82
CA ASP A 554 -37.10 -0.46 6.21
C ASP A 554 -38.22 0.59 6.39
N ARG A 555 -38.59 1.32 5.31
CA ARG A 555 -39.69 2.30 5.30
C ARG A 555 -41.05 1.69 4.95
N SER A 556 -41.10 0.74 4.01
CA SER A 556 -42.34 0.09 3.56
C SER A 556 -42.80 -1.05 4.47
N PHE A 557 -41.86 -1.73 5.14
CA PHE A 557 -42.11 -2.90 5.99
C PHE A 557 -41.44 -2.72 7.37
N PRO A 558 -41.81 -1.69 8.14
CA PRO A 558 -41.21 -1.40 9.44
C PRO A 558 -41.45 -2.55 10.43
N GLY A 559 -40.42 -2.89 11.20
CA GLY A 559 -40.47 -3.92 12.24
C GLY A 559 -40.04 -5.33 11.81
N PHE A 560 -39.85 -5.61 10.51
CA PHE A 560 -39.27 -6.87 10.05
C PHE A 560 -37.74 -6.91 10.25
N ARG A 561 -37.03 -5.84 9.88
CA ARG A 561 -35.61 -5.69 10.22
C ARG A 561 -35.47 -5.46 11.72
N THR A 562 -34.89 -6.43 12.42
CA THR A 562 -34.65 -6.35 13.87
C THR A 562 -33.21 -6.74 14.20
N GLU A 563 -32.66 -6.11 15.24
CA GLU A 563 -31.35 -6.45 15.81
C GLU A 563 -31.55 -6.80 17.29
N PRO A 564 -32.18 -7.95 17.60
CA PRO A 564 -32.50 -8.30 18.97
C PRO A 564 -31.24 -8.64 19.78
N LEU A 565 -31.28 -8.33 21.07
CA LEU A 565 -30.39 -8.98 22.03
C LEU A 565 -30.97 -10.36 22.38
N THR A 566 -30.10 -11.37 22.42
CA THR A 566 -30.45 -12.74 22.77
C THR A 566 -29.95 -13.07 24.17
N LEU A 567 -30.79 -13.79 24.93
CA LEU A 567 -30.40 -14.50 26.14
C LEU A 567 -30.40 -15.99 25.79
N VAL A 568 -29.21 -16.55 25.67
CA VAL A 568 -28.98 -17.98 25.50
C VAL A 568 -28.84 -18.58 26.89
N ILE A 569 -29.65 -19.60 27.19
CA ILE A 569 -29.75 -20.25 28.50
C ILE A 569 -29.29 -21.68 28.29
N GLU A 570 -28.21 -22.05 28.97
CA GLU A 570 -27.50 -23.32 28.82
C GLU A 570 -27.57 -24.08 30.15
N ASN A 571 -27.78 -25.41 30.13
CA ASN A 571 -27.74 -26.23 31.35
C ASN A 571 -26.36 -26.85 31.53
N ASP A 572 -25.70 -26.53 32.63
CA ASP A 572 -24.31 -26.95 32.92
C ASP A 572 -24.15 -28.48 33.03
N ASN A 573 -25.25 -29.22 33.24
CA ASN A 573 -25.30 -30.69 33.32
C ASN A 573 -25.79 -31.36 32.02
N GLY A 574 -26.20 -30.60 31.00
CA GLY A 574 -26.87 -31.14 29.79
C GLY A 574 -28.30 -31.64 30.01
N GLU A 575 -28.94 -31.30 31.14
CA GLU A 575 -30.35 -31.62 31.39
C GLU A 575 -31.29 -30.60 30.70
N PRO A 576 -32.54 -30.98 30.33
CA PRO A 576 -33.50 -30.05 29.72
C PRO A 576 -33.75 -28.78 30.54
N VAL A 577 -33.70 -27.61 29.91
CA VAL A 577 -34.04 -26.32 30.55
C VAL A 577 -35.56 -26.16 30.57
N THR A 578 -36.12 -26.22 31.78
CA THR A 578 -37.56 -26.19 32.01
C THR A 578 -38.18 -24.81 31.74
N ASP A 579 -39.45 -24.79 31.34
CA ASP A 579 -40.16 -23.52 31.12
C ASP A 579 -40.30 -22.66 32.38
N GLN A 580 -40.22 -23.25 33.57
CA GLN A 580 -40.16 -22.51 34.83
C GLN A 580 -38.84 -21.73 34.97
N GLN A 581 -37.70 -22.32 34.60
CA GLN A 581 -36.41 -21.63 34.59
C GLN A 581 -36.38 -20.52 33.53
N VAL A 582 -36.92 -20.78 32.32
CA VAL A 582 -37.07 -19.75 31.28
C VAL A 582 -37.97 -18.61 31.75
N ALA A 583 -39.09 -18.91 32.42
CA ALA A 583 -39.99 -17.90 32.99
C ALA A 583 -39.34 -17.07 34.11
N GLU A 584 -38.51 -17.69 34.97
CA GLU A 584 -37.75 -16.96 35.99
C GLU A 584 -36.76 -15.99 35.34
N ILE A 585 -35.99 -16.43 34.34
CA ILE A 585 -35.01 -15.60 33.63
C ILE A 585 -35.72 -14.48 32.85
N ARG A 586 -36.83 -14.79 32.17
CA ARG A 586 -37.70 -13.81 31.51
C ARG A 586 -38.24 -12.78 32.51
N SER A 587 -38.64 -13.18 33.72
CA SER A 587 -39.09 -12.25 34.76
C SER A 587 -38.01 -11.25 35.18
N LYS A 588 -36.74 -11.69 35.24
CA LYS A 588 -35.60 -10.81 35.55
C LYS A 588 -35.32 -9.86 34.37
N ALA A 589 -35.32 -10.36 33.13
CA ALA A 589 -35.14 -9.56 31.93
C ALA A 589 -36.25 -8.51 31.71
N LEU A 590 -37.48 -8.78 32.17
CA LEU A 590 -38.59 -7.83 32.19
C LEU A 590 -38.40 -6.67 33.19
N THR A 591 -37.52 -6.79 34.19
CA THR A 591 -37.22 -5.66 35.10
C THR A 591 -36.37 -4.57 34.44
N ILE A 592 -35.76 -4.86 33.29
CA ILE A 592 -34.85 -3.94 32.58
C ILE A 592 -35.65 -3.13 31.54
N PRO A 593 -35.77 -1.80 31.68
CA PRO A 593 -36.50 -0.97 30.72
C PRO A 593 -35.70 -0.75 29.43
N GLY A 594 -36.35 -0.29 28.35
CA GLY A 594 -35.69 0.08 27.08
C GLY A 594 -35.68 -1.00 25.99
N PHE A 595 -36.31 -2.14 26.25
CA PHE A 595 -36.65 -3.13 25.22
C PHE A 595 -38.04 -2.85 24.62
N ILE A 596 -38.25 -3.25 23.37
CA ILE A 596 -39.51 -3.08 22.65
C ILE A 596 -40.62 -3.89 23.36
N GLN A 597 -41.81 -3.29 23.46
CA GLN A 597 -43.01 -3.90 24.02
C GLN A 597 -44.05 -4.06 22.89
N PRO A 598 -44.19 -5.24 22.28
CA PRO A 598 -45.17 -5.45 21.22
C PRO A 598 -46.59 -5.24 21.76
N GLU A 599 -47.37 -4.38 21.10
CA GLU A 599 -48.75 -4.05 21.48
C GLU A 599 -48.91 -3.52 22.93
N ASP A 600 -47.87 -2.89 23.48
CA ASP A 600 -47.78 -2.44 24.89
C ASP A 600 -48.02 -3.57 25.92
N ASP A 601 -47.77 -4.84 25.54
CA ASP A 601 -47.97 -6.03 26.36
C ASP A 601 -46.62 -6.62 26.84
N PRO A 602 -46.26 -6.50 28.13
CA PRO A 602 -45.05 -7.11 28.68
C PRO A 602 -45.00 -8.64 28.53
N THR A 603 -46.15 -9.31 28.42
CA THR A 603 -46.21 -10.77 28.19
C THR A 603 -45.86 -11.16 26.76
N LYS A 604 -45.73 -10.19 25.84
CA LYS A 604 -45.24 -10.37 24.46
C LYS A 604 -43.76 -10.08 24.28
N MET A 605 -43.08 -9.49 25.27
CA MET A 605 -41.61 -9.26 25.25
C MET A 605 -40.83 -10.57 25.44
N TRP A 606 -39.56 -10.63 25.01
CA TRP A 606 -38.66 -11.78 25.25
C TRP A 606 -39.27 -13.12 24.82
N GLN A 607 -39.58 -13.23 23.52
CA GLN A 607 -40.09 -14.46 22.92
C GLN A 607 -38.97 -15.48 22.69
N PRO A 608 -39.27 -16.80 22.64
CA PRO A 608 -38.29 -17.79 22.22
C PRO A 608 -37.82 -17.54 20.78
N ARG A 609 -36.54 -17.83 20.49
CA ARG A 609 -36.02 -17.87 19.12
C ARG A 609 -36.78 -18.98 18.34
N PRO A 610 -37.23 -18.74 17.10
CA PRO A 610 -37.81 -19.80 16.27
C PRO A 610 -36.77 -20.88 15.94
N TYR A 611 -37.18 -22.13 15.89
CA TYR A 611 -36.37 -23.21 15.31
C TYR A 611 -36.38 -23.09 13.77
N GLN A 612 -35.20 -23.27 13.18
CA GLN A 612 -34.94 -23.29 11.74
C GLN A 612 -34.45 -24.68 11.32
N ASP A 613 -34.60 -25.01 10.04
CA ASP A 613 -34.12 -26.30 9.50
C ASP A 613 -32.59 -26.43 9.65
N GLY A 614 -32.17 -27.56 10.25
CA GLY A 614 -30.78 -27.88 10.56
C GLY A 614 -30.33 -27.60 11.99
N GLY A 615 -31.16 -26.97 12.84
CA GLY A 615 -30.87 -26.86 14.28
C GLY A 615 -30.98 -28.22 15.00
N SER A 616 -30.12 -28.45 16.01
CA SER A 616 -30.09 -29.72 16.76
C SER A 616 -31.31 -29.95 17.66
N GLN A 617 -32.05 -28.87 18.00
CA GLN A 617 -33.18 -28.87 18.93
C GLN A 617 -32.83 -29.41 20.33
N ASP A 618 -31.58 -29.23 20.76
CA ASP A 618 -31.10 -29.66 22.08
C ASP A 618 -31.93 -29.02 23.21
N PRO A 619 -32.66 -29.80 24.03
CA PRO A 619 -33.51 -29.27 25.08
C PRO A 619 -32.73 -28.66 26.25
N SER A 620 -31.42 -28.89 26.35
CA SER A 620 -30.53 -28.27 27.34
C SER A 620 -30.14 -26.82 26.98
N VAL A 621 -30.54 -26.34 25.79
CA VAL A 621 -30.36 -24.96 25.33
C VAL A 621 -31.72 -24.30 25.06
N ARG A 622 -31.96 -23.11 25.61
CA ARG A 622 -33.15 -22.29 25.32
C ARG A 622 -32.74 -20.85 25.06
N VAL A 623 -33.22 -20.27 23.96
CA VAL A 623 -32.92 -18.88 23.59
C VAL A 623 -34.18 -18.03 23.64
N ILE A 624 -34.14 -16.91 24.35
CA ILE A 624 -35.19 -15.87 24.31
C ILE A 624 -34.58 -14.55 23.83
N GLN A 625 -35.35 -13.74 23.08
CA GLN A 625 -34.81 -12.58 22.39
C GLN A 625 -35.79 -11.38 22.37
N ASN A 626 -35.24 -10.15 22.40
CA ASN A 626 -36.03 -8.93 22.24
C ASN A 626 -35.21 -7.77 21.64
N GLY A 627 -35.87 -6.89 20.88
CA GLY A 627 -35.28 -5.68 20.31
C GLY A 627 -35.12 -4.55 21.33
N LEU A 628 -34.16 -3.66 21.10
CA LEU A 628 -33.99 -2.40 21.83
C LEU A 628 -34.84 -1.29 21.21
N VAL A 629 -35.42 -0.42 22.04
CA VAL A 629 -36.10 0.80 21.58
C VAL A 629 -35.08 1.82 21.03
N ASN A 630 -33.86 1.81 21.56
CA ASN A 630 -32.76 2.69 21.16
C ASN A 630 -31.45 1.91 21.13
N ARG A 631 -30.86 1.74 19.94
CA ARG A 631 -29.57 1.01 19.76
C ARG A 631 -28.42 1.65 20.53
N ASN A 632 -28.46 2.95 20.82
CA ASN A 632 -27.39 3.63 21.58
C ASN A 632 -27.31 3.15 23.05
N ASP A 633 -28.39 2.58 23.61
CA ASP A 633 -28.37 2.01 24.95
C ASP A 633 -27.73 0.61 25.02
N ALA A 634 -27.38 0.00 23.87
CA ALA A 634 -26.95 -1.40 23.77
C ALA A 634 -25.82 -1.77 24.73
N ALA A 635 -24.76 -0.95 24.86
CA ALA A 635 -23.65 -1.22 25.77
C ALA A 635 -24.12 -1.43 27.22
N LYS A 636 -24.97 -0.52 27.70
CA LYS A 636 -25.54 -0.56 29.06
C LYS A 636 -26.55 -1.68 29.22
N LYS A 637 -27.34 -1.99 28.17
CA LYS A 637 -28.36 -3.04 28.21
C LYS A 637 -27.75 -4.44 28.18
N VAL A 638 -26.65 -4.64 27.45
CA VAL A 638 -25.85 -5.88 27.50
C VAL A 638 -25.24 -6.07 28.89
N GLU A 639 -24.71 -5.02 29.53
CA GLU A 639 -24.20 -5.08 30.90
C GLU A 639 -25.31 -5.39 31.93
N GLU A 640 -26.47 -4.72 31.84
CA GLU A 640 -27.63 -4.97 32.71
C GLU A 640 -28.20 -6.40 32.53
N LEU A 641 -28.18 -6.96 31.31
CA LEU A 641 -28.54 -8.36 31.07
C LEU A 641 -27.50 -9.33 31.63
N ARG A 642 -26.20 -9.04 31.50
CA ARG A 642 -25.10 -9.85 32.06
C ARG A 642 -25.08 -9.86 33.59
N ALA A 643 -25.67 -8.85 34.23
CA ALA A 643 -25.85 -8.81 35.67
C ALA A 643 -27.01 -9.70 36.20
N ILE A 644 -27.79 -10.33 35.32
CA ILE A 644 -28.85 -11.27 35.71
C ILE A 644 -28.23 -12.55 36.30
N VAL A 645 -28.39 -12.75 37.61
CA VAL A 645 -27.95 -13.99 38.28
C VAL A 645 -28.81 -15.18 37.80
N PRO A 646 -28.23 -16.23 37.19
CA PRO A 646 -28.97 -17.39 36.71
C PRO A 646 -29.49 -18.27 37.86
N PRO A 647 -30.52 -19.10 37.60
CA PRO A 647 -30.84 -20.24 38.45
C PRO A 647 -29.65 -21.21 38.59
N ARG A 648 -29.63 -22.03 39.65
CA ARG A 648 -28.52 -23.00 39.87
C ARG A 648 -28.46 -24.04 38.76
N GLY A 649 -27.26 -24.33 38.28
CA GLY A 649 -27.00 -25.30 37.20
C GLY A 649 -27.32 -24.77 35.80
N LEU A 650 -27.55 -23.46 35.65
CA LEU A 650 -27.69 -22.80 34.36
C LEU A 650 -26.63 -21.72 34.19
N SER A 651 -26.11 -21.62 32.98
CA SER A 651 -25.33 -20.49 32.47
C SER A 651 -26.21 -19.63 31.54
N ILE A 652 -25.89 -18.32 31.47
CA ILE A 652 -26.60 -17.37 30.59
C ILE A 652 -25.56 -16.60 29.77
N SER A 653 -25.72 -16.62 28.46
CA SER A 653 -24.84 -15.99 27.49
C SER A 653 -25.61 -14.92 26.70
N VAL A 654 -25.12 -13.66 26.73
CA VAL A 654 -25.81 -12.52 26.09
C VAL A 654 -25.23 -12.26 24.70
N GLY A 655 -26.04 -12.42 23.66
CA GLY A 655 -25.66 -12.34 22.25
C GLY A 655 -26.56 -11.44 21.40
N GLY A 656 -26.49 -11.64 20.07
CA GLY A 656 -27.11 -10.79 19.07
C GLY A 656 -26.19 -9.67 18.58
N THR A 657 -26.47 -9.08 17.42
CA THR A 657 -25.59 -8.10 16.75
C THR A 657 -25.15 -6.93 17.64
N PRO A 658 -26.02 -6.32 18.47
CA PRO A 658 -25.58 -5.24 19.35
C PRO A 658 -24.61 -5.70 20.45
N ALA A 659 -24.65 -6.97 20.88
CA ALA A 659 -23.68 -7.51 21.83
C ALA A 659 -22.34 -7.84 21.15
N LEU A 660 -22.37 -8.43 19.96
CA LEU A 660 -21.20 -8.70 19.13
C LEU A 660 -20.39 -7.43 18.83
N GLU A 661 -21.07 -6.33 18.50
CA GLU A 661 -20.45 -5.02 18.30
C GLU A 661 -19.82 -4.47 19.58
N GLN A 662 -20.52 -4.51 20.71
CA GLN A 662 -20.04 -3.93 21.97
C GLN A 662 -18.88 -4.74 22.57
N ASP A 663 -18.86 -6.07 22.44
CA ASP A 663 -17.72 -6.90 22.84
C ASP A 663 -16.49 -6.64 21.95
N SER A 664 -16.69 -6.40 20.64
CA SER A 664 -15.61 -6.01 19.73
C SER A 664 -15.05 -4.61 20.07
N ILE A 665 -15.92 -3.66 20.43
CA ILE A 665 -15.52 -2.33 20.92
C ILE A 665 -14.75 -2.44 22.25
N HIS A 666 -15.24 -3.24 23.19
CA HIS A 666 -14.65 -3.39 24.52
C HIS A 666 -13.28 -4.08 24.47
N SER A 667 -13.16 -5.21 23.76
CA SER A 667 -11.91 -5.95 23.58
C SER A 667 -10.81 -5.11 22.89
N LEU A 668 -11.19 -4.17 22.03
CA LEU A 668 -10.27 -3.19 21.47
C LEU A 668 -9.81 -2.16 22.49
N PHE A 669 -10.71 -1.54 23.28
CA PHE A 669 -10.30 -0.55 24.27
C PHE A 669 -9.54 -1.12 25.47
N ASP A 670 -9.81 -2.37 25.88
CA ASP A 670 -9.00 -3.11 26.86
C ASP A 670 -7.53 -3.20 26.42
N LYS A 671 -7.29 -3.55 25.15
CA LYS A 671 -5.94 -3.83 24.64
C LYS A 671 -5.25 -2.61 24.03
N LEU A 672 -5.98 -1.55 23.71
CA LEU A 672 -5.42 -0.32 23.10
C LEU A 672 -4.31 0.32 23.96
N PRO A 673 -4.40 0.46 25.30
CA PRO A 673 -3.31 0.97 26.12
C PRO A 673 -2.03 0.14 26.02
N LEU A 674 -2.16 -1.20 25.97
CA LEU A 674 -1.02 -2.11 25.80
C LEU A 674 -0.44 -2.01 24.38
N MET A 675 -1.29 -1.98 23.36
CA MET A 675 -0.91 -1.79 21.95
C MET A 675 -0.10 -0.50 21.78
N VAL A 676 -0.61 0.64 22.27
CA VAL A 676 0.05 1.95 22.21
C VAL A 676 1.35 1.96 23.02
N THR A 677 1.38 1.30 24.18
CA THR A 677 2.62 1.18 24.98
C THR A 677 3.70 0.41 24.24
N ILE A 678 3.38 -0.75 23.64
CA ILE A 678 4.34 -1.53 22.86
C ILE A 678 4.77 -0.76 21.61
N LEU A 679 3.84 -0.16 20.87
CA LEU A 679 4.08 0.68 19.69
C LEU A 679 5.11 1.80 19.97
N ILE A 680 4.87 2.60 21.01
CA ILE A 680 5.75 3.71 21.38
C ILE A 680 7.13 3.19 21.84
N VAL A 681 7.16 2.16 22.69
CA VAL A 681 8.42 1.64 23.24
C VAL A 681 9.27 0.97 22.17
N THR A 682 8.71 0.11 21.31
CA THR A 682 9.48 -0.58 20.26
C THR A 682 10.01 0.39 19.22
N THR A 683 9.20 1.32 18.71
CA THR A 683 9.65 2.33 17.75
C THR A 683 10.69 3.27 18.34
N THR A 684 10.55 3.69 19.60
CA THR A 684 11.57 4.48 20.32
C THR A 684 12.90 3.72 20.45
N ILE A 685 12.87 2.43 20.77
CA ILE A 685 14.08 1.58 20.85
C ILE A 685 14.74 1.42 19.46
N LEU A 686 13.95 1.18 18.41
CA LEU A 686 14.46 1.05 17.04
C LEU A 686 15.06 2.36 16.52
N MET A 687 14.42 3.50 16.78
CA MET A 687 14.98 4.82 16.47
C MET A 687 16.27 5.12 17.27
N PHE A 688 16.34 4.72 18.55
CA PHE A 688 17.57 4.82 19.31
C PHE A 688 18.71 4.02 18.65
N LEU A 689 18.44 2.78 18.23
CA LEU A 689 19.40 1.93 17.52
C LEU A 689 19.78 2.48 16.13
N ALA A 690 18.89 3.22 15.47
CA ALA A 690 19.14 3.85 14.17
C ALA A 690 20.01 5.13 14.28
N PHE A 691 19.80 5.98 15.29
CA PHE A 691 20.46 7.29 15.38
C PHE A 691 21.57 7.40 16.43
N GLY A 692 21.63 6.49 17.41
CA GLY A 692 22.57 6.60 18.53
C GLY A 692 22.32 7.82 19.44
N SER A 693 21.07 8.29 19.51
CA SER A 693 20.59 9.39 20.36
C SER A 693 19.36 8.92 21.12
N VAL A 694 19.22 9.34 22.39
CA VAL A 694 17.99 9.13 23.19
C VAL A 694 16.98 10.27 22.97
N VAL A 695 17.48 11.45 22.60
CA VAL A 695 16.68 12.68 22.48
C VAL A 695 15.89 12.71 21.16
N LEU A 696 16.47 12.21 20.06
CA LEU A 696 15.78 12.17 18.76
C LEU A 696 14.56 11.22 18.74
N PRO A 697 14.63 9.98 19.26
CA PRO A 697 13.47 9.10 19.40
C PRO A 697 12.32 9.72 20.21
N ILE A 698 12.62 10.31 21.38
CA ILE A 698 11.59 10.96 22.23
C ILE A 698 10.97 12.15 21.50
N LYS A 699 11.79 12.98 20.83
CA LYS A 699 11.29 14.07 19.98
C LYS A 699 10.39 13.54 18.86
N ALA A 700 10.75 12.43 18.21
CA ALA A 700 9.97 11.87 17.12
C ALA A 700 8.62 11.33 17.61
N ALA A 701 8.60 10.51 18.67
CA ALA A 701 7.38 9.98 19.26
C ALA A 701 6.36 11.06 19.63
N VAL A 702 6.80 12.20 20.20
CA VAL A 702 5.93 13.35 20.48
C VAL A 702 5.34 13.98 19.21
N MET A 703 6.09 13.98 18.11
CA MET A 703 5.66 14.60 16.84
C MET A 703 4.72 13.67 16.07
N SER A 704 5.01 12.36 16.03
CA SER A 704 4.12 11.35 15.46
C SER A 704 2.81 11.24 16.26
N ALA A 705 2.85 11.38 17.59
CA ALA A 705 1.63 11.52 18.41
C ALA A 705 0.81 12.76 18.03
N LEU A 706 1.47 13.89 17.79
CA LEU A 706 0.81 15.14 17.39
C LEU A 706 0.20 15.04 15.98
N THR A 707 0.90 14.46 14.99
CA THR A 707 0.34 14.19 13.65
C THR A 707 -0.80 13.18 13.70
N LEU A 708 -0.65 12.09 14.46
CA LEU A 708 -1.69 11.07 14.65
C LEU A 708 -2.96 11.68 15.22
N GLY A 709 -2.87 12.38 16.36
CA GLY A 709 -4.01 13.01 17.00
C GLY A 709 -4.68 14.06 16.09
N SER A 710 -3.88 14.92 15.44
CA SER A 710 -4.42 15.93 14.50
C SER A 710 -5.15 15.28 13.33
N THR A 711 -4.64 14.15 12.82
CA THR A 711 -5.26 13.42 11.71
C THR A 711 -6.54 12.74 12.16
N MET A 712 -6.52 12.03 13.29
CA MET A 712 -7.73 11.40 13.84
C MET A 712 -8.82 12.41 14.16
N GLY A 713 -8.49 13.59 14.71
CA GLY A 713 -9.46 14.65 14.96
C GLY A 713 -10.06 15.24 13.67
N VAL A 714 -9.26 15.48 12.63
CA VAL A 714 -9.79 15.87 11.30
C VAL A 714 -10.69 14.78 10.71
N LEU A 715 -10.31 13.51 10.83
CA LEU A 715 -11.14 12.40 10.35
C LEU A 715 -12.46 12.29 11.12
N THR A 716 -12.48 12.51 12.44
CA THR A 716 -13.72 12.57 13.23
C THR A 716 -14.59 13.75 12.77
N TRP A 717 -13.99 14.92 12.55
CA TRP A 717 -14.69 16.10 12.03
C TRP A 717 -15.29 15.90 10.62
N MET A 718 -14.62 15.11 9.78
CA MET A 718 -15.13 14.70 8.46
C MET A 718 -16.20 13.60 8.57
N PHE A 719 -15.86 12.42 9.08
CA PHE A 719 -16.69 11.22 8.96
C PHE A 719 -17.78 11.08 10.04
N VAL A 720 -17.57 11.63 11.25
CA VAL A 720 -18.59 11.59 12.32
C VAL A 720 -19.43 12.87 12.31
N VAL A 721 -18.78 14.05 12.24
CA VAL A 721 -19.49 15.35 12.23
C VAL A 721 -19.97 15.74 10.81
N GLY A 722 -19.47 15.08 9.76
CA GLY A 722 -20.02 15.14 8.40
C GLY A 722 -19.39 16.16 7.46
N HIS A 723 -18.29 16.82 7.81
CA HIS A 723 -17.71 17.86 6.97
C HIS A 723 -17.10 17.29 5.68
N GLY A 724 -17.68 17.66 4.53
CA GLY A 724 -17.28 17.17 3.21
C GLY A 724 -18.08 15.96 2.70
N SER A 725 -19.00 15.41 3.48
CA SER A 725 -19.90 14.30 3.12
C SER A 725 -20.58 14.47 1.76
N GLY A 726 -21.24 15.60 1.53
CA GLY A 726 -21.93 15.91 0.27
C GLY A 726 -21.01 16.19 -0.94
N LEU A 727 -19.70 16.40 -0.73
CA LEU A 727 -18.72 16.54 -1.83
C LEU A 727 -18.08 15.20 -2.19
N MET A 728 -17.87 14.35 -1.19
CA MET A 728 -17.19 13.05 -1.32
C MET A 728 -18.15 11.86 -1.35
N ASN A 729 -19.44 12.13 -1.43
CA ASN A 729 -20.53 11.15 -1.49
C ASN A 729 -20.39 10.01 -0.46
N TYR A 730 -20.58 10.35 0.83
CA TYR A 730 -20.66 9.39 1.93
C TYR A 730 -21.64 9.87 3.01
N THR A 731 -22.19 8.96 3.81
CA THR A 731 -23.03 9.31 4.96
C THR A 731 -22.20 9.48 6.24
N PRO A 732 -22.35 10.58 7.01
CA PRO A 732 -21.71 10.73 8.31
C PRO A 732 -22.27 9.71 9.31
N GLN A 733 -21.40 8.99 10.03
CA GLN A 733 -21.82 7.89 10.90
C GLN A 733 -20.74 7.52 11.95
N PRO A 734 -21.09 6.76 13.00
CA PRO A 734 -20.11 6.16 13.90
C PRO A 734 -19.08 5.31 13.16
N LEU A 735 -17.82 5.34 13.61
CA LEU A 735 -16.74 4.61 12.96
C LEU A 735 -16.69 3.15 13.42
N MET A 736 -16.10 2.28 12.60
CA MET A 736 -15.85 0.90 13.01
C MET A 736 -14.65 0.84 13.97
N ALA A 737 -14.78 0.22 15.14
CA ALA A 737 -13.74 0.23 16.17
C ALA A 737 -12.37 -0.34 15.72
N PRO A 738 -12.28 -1.49 15.00
CA PRO A 738 -11.01 -2.02 14.50
C PRO A 738 -10.23 -1.03 13.63
N MET A 739 -10.92 -0.18 12.86
CA MET A 739 -10.26 0.84 12.02
C MET A 739 -9.43 1.85 12.83
N ILE A 740 -9.76 2.07 14.12
CA ILE A 740 -8.97 2.92 15.00
C ILE A 740 -7.63 2.26 15.36
N GLY A 741 -7.64 0.97 15.69
CA GLY A 741 -6.39 0.23 15.92
C GLY A 741 -5.49 0.29 14.69
N LEU A 742 -6.04 -0.03 13.52
CA LEU A 742 -5.34 -0.01 12.24
C LEU A 742 -4.76 1.37 11.92
N ILE A 743 -5.55 2.44 12.03
CA ILE A 743 -5.11 3.78 11.61
C ILE A 743 -4.04 4.36 12.55
N ILE A 744 -4.09 4.01 13.85
CA ILE A 744 -3.02 4.32 14.82
C ILE A 744 -1.71 3.67 14.37
N ALA A 745 -1.71 2.36 14.11
CA ALA A 745 -0.52 1.63 13.68
C ALA A 745 0.06 2.16 12.35
N VAL A 746 -0.81 2.40 11.36
CA VAL A 746 -0.43 2.88 10.01
C VAL A 746 0.15 4.29 10.05
N ILE A 747 -0.54 5.25 10.68
CA ILE A 747 -0.06 6.64 10.73
C ILE A 747 1.21 6.74 11.59
N TRP A 748 1.27 6.04 12.72
CA TRP A 748 2.46 6.04 13.57
C TRP A 748 3.68 5.47 12.84
N GLY A 749 3.54 4.31 12.20
CA GLY A 749 4.63 3.66 11.46
C GLY A 749 5.14 4.53 10.31
N LEU A 750 4.22 5.07 9.49
CA LEU A 750 4.57 5.96 8.39
C LEU A 750 5.25 7.26 8.85
N SER A 751 4.73 7.88 9.91
CA SER A 751 5.30 9.11 10.48
C SER A 751 6.73 8.88 10.99
N THR A 752 6.91 7.79 11.74
CA THR A 752 8.19 7.36 12.30
C THR A 752 9.19 7.07 11.18
N ASP A 753 8.80 6.27 10.19
CA ASP A 753 9.63 5.91 9.03
C ASP A 753 10.12 7.14 8.27
N TYR A 754 9.19 8.02 7.89
CA TYR A 754 9.54 9.24 7.21
C TYR A 754 10.48 10.12 8.07
N GLU A 755 10.33 10.20 9.39
CA GLU A 755 11.33 10.90 10.24
C GLU A 755 12.70 10.20 10.22
N VAL A 756 12.79 8.87 10.14
CA VAL A 756 14.06 8.13 9.94
C VAL A 756 14.78 8.55 8.66
N PHE A 757 14.09 8.63 7.51
CA PHE A 757 14.70 9.07 6.25
C PHE A 757 15.26 10.50 6.31
N LEU A 758 14.64 11.40 7.08
CA LEU A 758 15.11 12.78 7.26
C LEU A 758 16.29 12.85 8.25
N VAL A 759 16.12 12.26 9.44
CA VAL A 759 17.08 12.36 10.54
C VAL A 759 18.36 11.57 10.25
N SER A 760 18.29 10.42 9.57
CA SER A 760 19.49 9.66 9.21
C SER A 760 20.48 10.47 8.36
N ARG A 761 19.99 11.34 7.46
CA ARG A 761 20.83 12.24 6.67
C ARG A 761 21.35 13.45 7.46
N MET A 762 20.70 13.82 8.56
CA MET A 762 21.25 14.80 9.52
C MET A 762 22.34 14.17 10.39
N VAL A 763 22.16 12.92 10.84
CA VAL A 763 23.19 12.14 11.56
C VAL A 763 24.45 11.97 10.68
N GLU A 764 24.28 11.51 9.43
CA GLU A 764 25.36 11.36 8.43
C GLU A 764 26.05 12.69 8.05
N ALA A 765 25.40 13.83 8.31
CA ALA A 765 25.99 15.16 8.16
C ALA A 765 26.77 15.58 9.42
N ARG A 766 26.22 15.30 10.61
CA ARG A 766 26.82 15.59 11.92
C ARG A 766 28.08 14.77 12.20
N GLU A 767 28.08 13.48 11.83
CA GLU A 767 29.23 12.58 11.99
C GLU A 767 30.43 13.00 11.13
N ARG A 768 30.18 13.64 9.97
CA ARG A 768 31.21 14.30 9.15
C ARG A 768 31.74 15.62 9.75
N GLY A 769 31.49 15.88 11.04
CA GLY A 769 32.02 17.03 11.77
C GLY A 769 31.27 18.36 11.58
N LEU A 770 30.12 18.39 10.89
CA LEU A 770 29.34 19.62 10.71
C LEU A 770 28.69 20.08 12.03
N SER A 771 28.46 21.39 12.16
CA SER A 771 27.68 21.93 13.29
C SER A 771 26.22 21.46 13.22
N THR A 772 25.50 21.41 14.34
CA THR A 772 24.09 20.99 14.37
C THR A 772 23.20 21.79 13.41
N ALA A 773 23.42 23.10 13.29
CA ALA A 773 22.64 23.95 12.37
C ALA A 773 22.96 23.67 10.88
N GLU A 774 24.18 23.23 10.57
CA GLU A 774 24.54 22.78 9.22
C GLU A 774 24.04 21.37 8.94
N ALA A 775 24.12 20.46 9.91
CA ALA A 775 23.59 19.10 9.80
C ALA A 775 22.08 19.09 9.52
N ILE A 776 21.30 19.90 10.24
CA ILE A 776 19.87 20.12 9.97
C ILE A 776 19.65 20.68 8.56
N ARG A 777 20.33 21.80 8.22
CA ARG A 777 20.17 22.47 6.93
C ARG A 777 20.50 21.54 5.75
N VAL A 778 21.61 20.82 5.83
CA VAL A 778 22.08 19.92 4.78
C VAL A 778 21.18 18.70 4.68
N GLY A 779 20.80 18.08 5.80
CA GLY A 779 19.89 16.93 5.83
C GLY A 779 18.52 17.23 5.22
N THR A 780 17.87 18.32 5.63
CA THR A 780 16.58 18.73 5.04
C THR A 780 16.73 19.20 3.58
N ALA A 781 17.82 19.87 3.21
CA ALA A 781 17.98 20.37 1.84
C ALA A 781 18.24 19.26 0.82
N THR A 782 19.02 18.22 1.15
CA THR A 782 19.23 17.07 0.25
C THR A 782 18.02 16.16 0.17
N THR A 783 17.36 15.87 1.30
CA THR A 783 16.19 14.97 1.32
C THR A 783 14.90 15.61 0.83
N GLY A 784 14.75 16.94 0.92
CA GLY A 784 13.48 17.65 0.67
C GLY A 784 12.80 17.28 -0.65
N ARG A 785 13.52 17.31 -1.79
CA ARG A 785 12.95 16.92 -3.11
C ARG A 785 12.51 15.45 -3.13
N LEU A 786 13.29 14.56 -2.53
CA LEU A 786 13.01 13.12 -2.52
C LEU A 786 11.78 12.81 -1.67
N ILE A 787 11.72 13.35 -0.45
CA ILE A 787 10.57 13.20 0.45
C ILE A 787 9.30 13.78 -0.20
N THR A 788 9.35 14.95 -0.85
CA THR A 788 8.17 15.49 -1.55
C THR A 788 7.78 14.70 -2.79
N GLY A 789 8.72 13.99 -3.43
CA GLY A 789 8.41 13.10 -4.55
C GLY A 789 7.74 11.82 -4.09
N ALA A 790 8.31 11.20 -3.06
CA ALA A 790 7.79 10.05 -2.32
C ALA A 790 6.36 10.31 -1.79
N ALA A 791 6.20 11.36 -0.99
CA ALA A 791 4.89 11.74 -0.46
C ALA A 791 3.88 12.12 -1.55
N LEU A 792 4.31 12.60 -2.73
CA LEU A 792 3.40 12.84 -3.85
C LEU A 792 2.99 11.54 -4.56
N VAL A 793 3.87 10.53 -4.66
CA VAL A 793 3.50 9.19 -5.12
C VAL A 793 2.47 8.57 -4.17
N LEU A 794 2.75 8.52 -2.88
CA LEU A 794 1.85 7.88 -1.92
C LEU A 794 0.52 8.63 -1.79
N ALA A 795 0.52 9.97 -1.87
CA ALA A 795 -0.71 10.77 -1.92
C ALA A 795 -1.53 10.52 -3.20
N VAL A 796 -0.91 10.21 -4.34
CA VAL A 796 -1.60 9.81 -5.57
C VAL A 796 -2.25 8.43 -5.42
N VAL A 797 -1.56 7.45 -4.82
CA VAL A 797 -2.14 6.12 -4.56
C VAL A 797 -3.30 6.22 -3.58
N ALA A 798 -3.10 6.87 -2.43
CA ALA A 798 -4.16 7.13 -1.45
C ALA A 798 -5.33 7.92 -2.06
N GLY A 799 -5.03 8.92 -2.89
CA GLY A 799 -6.03 9.76 -3.56
C GLY A 799 -6.95 9.01 -4.53
N ALA A 800 -6.59 7.82 -5.03
CA ALA A 800 -7.50 6.98 -5.81
C ALA A 800 -8.55 6.28 -4.91
N PHE A 801 -8.12 5.75 -3.76
CA PHE A 801 -9.00 5.08 -2.77
C PHE A 801 -9.84 6.08 -1.95
N VAL A 802 -9.50 7.36 -1.95
CA VAL A 802 -10.34 8.44 -1.39
C VAL A 802 -11.73 8.54 -2.05
N PHE A 803 -11.87 8.02 -3.27
CA PHE A 803 -13.15 7.94 -3.99
C PHE A 803 -13.91 6.63 -3.74
N SER A 804 -13.38 5.70 -2.92
CA SER A 804 -14.00 4.40 -2.62
C SER A 804 -15.46 4.52 -2.21
N ASP A 805 -16.33 3.70 -2.77
CA ASP A 805 -17.75 3.74 -2.41
C ASP A 805 -17.92 3.25 -0.95
N LEU A 806 -17.04 2.36 -0.49
CA LEU A 806 -16.93 1.88 0.89
C LEU A 806 -16.32 2.93 1.84
N VAL A 807 -17.11 3.44 2.77
CA VAL A 807 -16.71 4.51 3.70
C VAL A 807 -15.47 4.18 4.55
N MET A 808 -15.24 2.89 4.88
CA MET A 808 -14.03 2.46 5.61
C MET A 808 -12.75 2.73 4.82
N MET A 809 -12.79 2.51 3.51
CA MET A 809 -11.62 2.73 2.66
C MET A 809 -11.42 4.22 2.38
N LYS A 810 -12.51 5.01 2.24
CA LYS A 810 -12.43 6.49 2.29
C LYS A 810 -11.72 6.96 3.57
N TYR A 811 -12.13 6.46 4.74
CA TYR A 811 -11.54 6.83 6.03
C TYR A 811 -10.04 6.51 6.12
N LEU A 812 -9.63 5.29 5.75
CA LEU A 812 -8.23 4.89 5.72
C LEU A 812 -7.39 5.74 4.74
N ALA A 813 -7.91 5.94 3.53
CA ALA A 813 -7.23 6.66 2.46
C ALA A 813 -7.08 8.16 2.78
N PHE A 814 -8.13 8.81 3.30
CA PHE A 814 -8.04 10.18 3.81
C PHE A 814 -7.06 10.29 4.97
N GLY A 815 -7.06 9.34 5.92
CA GLY A 815 -6.15 9.37 7.05
C GLY A 815 -4.68 9.27 6.63
N LEU A 816 -4.39 8.36 5.69
CA LEU A 816 -3.07 8.26 5.09
C LEU A 816 -2.67 9.57 4.40
N LEU A 817 -3.56 10.15 3.59
CA LEU A 817 -3.32 11.39 2.84
C LEU A 817 -3.14 12.61 3.76
N ILE A 818 -3.95 12.76 4.81
CA ILE A 818 -3.86 13.86 5.78
C ILE A 818 -2.57 13.77 6.59
N ALA A 819 -2.28 12.61 7.20
CA ALA A 819 -1.05 12.40 7.95
C ALA A 819 0.19 12.65 7.08
N LEU A 820 0.17 12.15 5.84
CA LEU A 820 1.22 12.34 4.86
C LEU A 820 1.43 13.81 4.48
N LEU A 821 0.37 14.59 4.29
CA LEU A 821 0.48 16.03 4.00
C LEU A 821 0.99 16.81 5.21
N LEU A 822 0.50 16.52 6.43
CA LEU A 822 0.99 17.09 7.68
C LEU A 822 2.49 16.81 7.85
N ASP A 823 2.91 15.56 7.64
CA ASP A 823 4.29 15.16 7.83
C ASP A 823 5.22 15.66 6.72
N ALA A 824 4.84 15.52 5.46
CA ALA A 824 5.62 16.00 4.31
C ALA A 824 5.85 17.51 4.34
N THR A 825 4.91 18.28 4.93
CA THR A 825 4.93 19.75 4.89
C THR A 825 5.14 20.39 6.27
N ILE A 826 4.13 20.41 7.14
CA ILE A 826 4.11 21.15 8.41
C ILE A 826 5.24 20.68 9.34
N VAL A 827 5.32 19.36 9.57
CA VAL A 827 6.29 18.76 10.47
C VAL A 827 7.72 18.92 9.93
N ARG A 828 8.01 18.47 8.70
CA ARG A 828 9.38 18.44 8.16
C ARG A 828 9.96 19.80 7.83
N MET A 829 9.16 20.69 7.25
CA MET A 829 9.68 21.98 6.75
C MET A 829 9.85 23.00 7.88
N PHE A 830 9.06 22.88 8.94
CA PHE A 830 8.98 23.87 10.01
C PHE A 830 9.25 23.27 11.39
N LEU A 831 8.44 22.31 11.85
CA LEU A 831 8.47 21.89 13.25
C LEU A 831 9.74 21.10 13.63
N VAL A 832 10.20 20.16 12.79
CA VAL A 832 11.45 19.39 13.02
C VAL A 832 12.67 20.32 13.07
N PRO A 833 12.95 21.19 12.07
CA PRO A 833 14.07 22.14 12.16
C PRO A 833 13.95 23.14 13.31
N ALA A 834 12.73 23.58 13.66
CA ALA A 834 12.52 24.50 14.77
C ALA A 834 12.85 23.86 16.12
N VAL A 835 12.30 22.66 16.39
CA VAL A 835 12.51 21.94 17.66
C VAL A 835 13.96 21.48 17.77
N MET A 836 14.57 20.91 16.73
CA MET A 836 15.99 20.54 16.78
C MET A 836 16.91 21.76 16.96
N LYS A 837 16.52 22.95 16.47
CA LYS A 837 17.29 24.18 16.71
C LYS A 837 17.15 24.71 18.15
N LEU A 838 16.05 24.41 18.84
CA LEU A 838 15.85 24.73 20.26
C LEU A 838 16.65 23.79 21.17
N LEU A 839 16.67 22.48 20.88
CA LEU A 839 17.45 21.50 21.65
C LEU A 839 18.96 21.55 21.34
N GLY A 840 19.36 22.08 20.19
CA GLY A 840 20.76 22.31 19.87
C GLY A 840 21.59 21.03 19.86
N ASP A 841 22.79 21.07 20.46
CA ASP A 841 23.71 19.93 20.43
C ASP A 841 23.26 18.75 21.31
N ASP A 842 22.31 18.95 22.23
CA ASP A 842 21.72 17.89 23.06
C ASP A 842 20.88 16.91 22.22
N CYS A 843 20.46 17.29 21.01
CA CYS A 843 19.89 16.37 20.02
C CYS A 843 20.73 15.10 19.80
N TRP A 844 22.05 15.15 19.98
CA TRP A 844 22.96 14.04 19.68
C TRP A 844 23.35 13.20 20.91
N TRP A 845 22.74 13.47 22.06
CA TRP A 845 23.08 12.85 23.35
C TRP A 845 22.58 11.40 23.46
N ALA A 846 23.47 10.51 23.89
CA ALA A 846 23.12 9.20 24.45
C ALA A 846 24.19 8.71 25.44
N PRO A 847 23.82 7.85 26.41
CA PRO A 847 24.76 7.25 27.35
C PRO A 847 25.88 6.42 26.68
N ARG A 848 27.10 6.50 27.23
CA ARG A 848 28.29 5.75 26.76
C ARG A 848 28.20 4.22 26.88
N TRP A 849 27.17 3.68 27.53
CA TRP A 849 26.89 2.24 27.53
C TRP A 849 25.97 1.86 26.36
N MET A 850 24.99 2.69 26.05
CA MET A 850 24.07 2.56 24.93
C MET A 850 24.78 2.55 23.57
N LYS A 851 25.68 3.51 23.30
CA LYS A 851 26.45 3.53 22.03
C LYS A 851 27.31 2.27 21.84
N ARG A 852 27.91 1.76 22.92
CA ARG A 852 28.66 0.48 22.91
C ARG A 852 27.79 -0.76 22.66
N ILE A 853 26.47 -0.70 22.85
CA ILE A 853 25.55 -1.77 22.43
C ILE A 853 25.26 -1.64 20.92
N GLN A 854 24.96 -0.43 20.43
CA GLN A 854 24.75 -0.14 19.01
C GLN A 854 25.97 -0.50 18.14
N GLU A 855 27.18 -0.21 18.61
CA GLU A 855 28.46 -0.63 18.02
C GLU A 855 28.59 -2.16 17.98
N ARG A 856 28.33 -2.86 19.10
CA ARG A 856 28.42 -4.32 19.20
C ARG A 856 27.41 -5.08 18.34
N LEU A 857 26.25 -4.49 18.08
CA LEU A 857 25.24 -5.02 17.16
C LEU A 857 25.60 -4.81 15.67
N GLY A 858 26.73 -4.17 15.36
CA GLY A 858 27.15 -3.86 14.00
C GLY A 858 26.29 -2.78 13.31
N LEU A 859 25.48 -2.05 14.09
CA LEU A 859 24.56 -1.02 13.58
C LEU A 859 25.24 0.37 13.52
N GLY A 860 26.33 0.55 14.27
CA GLY A 860 27.21 1.72 14.22
C GLY A 860 28.06 1.88 12.95
N GLU A 861 27.86 1.07 11.90
CA GLU A 861 28.46 1.25 10.57
C GLU A 861 27.85 2.47 9.83
N THR A 862 27.95 3.69 10.39
CA THR A 862 27.53 4.95 9.75
C THR A 862 28.59 5.55 8.84
N GLU A 863 29.86 5.35 9.16
CA GLU A 863 30.98 5.87 8.38
C GLU A 863 31.22 5.04 7.10
N LEU A 864 31.30 5.71 5.95
CA LEU A 864 31.67 5.10 4.67
C LEU A 864 33.20 5.00 4.58
N PRO A 865 33.77 3.84 4.23
CA PRO A 865 35.23 3.71 4.08
C PRO A 865 35.75 4.65 2.99
N ASP A 866 36.94 5.25 3.23
CA ASP A 866 37.63 6.16 2.32
C ASP A 866 38.24 5.42 1.11
N GLU A 867 37.36 4.95 0.24
CA GLU A 867 37.73 4.40 -1.06
C GLU A 867 38.12 5.53 -2.00
N ARG A 868 39.41 5.91 -1.94
CA ARG A 868 40.04 6.85 -2.87
C ARG A 868 39.61 6.53 -4.30
N LYS A 869 39.01 7.51 -4.97
CA LYS A 869 38.59 7.41 -6.37
C LYS A 869 39.73 6.82 -7.21
N ARG A 870 39.49 5.67 -7.82
CA ARG A 870 40.36 5.20 -8.92
C ARG A 870 40.35 6.33 -9.96
N PRO A 871 41.51 6.92 -10.33
CA PRO A 871 41.53 7.89 -11.41
C PRO A 871 41.07 7.15 -12.66
N ALA A 872 39.93 7.55 -13.21
CA ALA A 872 39.45 7.00 -14.47
C ALA A 872 40.56 7.19 -15.50
N VAL A 873 40.99 6.09 -16.12
CA VAL A 873 41.97 6.16 -17.21
C VAL A 873 41.34 7.06 -18.27
N ARG A 874 42.01 8.18 -18.54
CA ARG A 874 41.52 9.19 -19.48
C ARG A 874 41.74 8.64 -20.88
N GLU A 875 40.79 7.84 -21.36
CA GLU A 875 40.64 7.56 -22.78
C GLU A 875 40.53 8.91 -23.49
N THR A 876 41.62 9.27 -24.17
CA THR A 876 41.65 10.42 -25.05
C THR A 876 40.80 10.08 -26.25
N VAL A 877 39.59 10.64 -26.29
CA VAL A 877 38.79 10.72 -27.51
C VAL A 877 39.69 11.27 -28.61
N GLU A 878 39.76 10.55 -29.72
CA GLU A 878 40.56 10.93 -30.88
C GLU A 878 39.97 12.20 -31.50
N ASP A 879 40.68 13.33 -31.37
CA ASP A 879 40.39 14.55 -32.14
C ASP A 879 41.12 14.43 -33.49
N PRO A 880 40.41 14.26 -34.63
CA PRO A 880 41.06 13.92 -35.90
C PRO A 880 41.96 15.03 -36.48
N GLU A 881 41.83 16.26 -36.00
CA GLU A 881 42.61 17.42 -36.47
C GLU A 881 44.01 17.52 -35.81
N ALA A 882 44.33 16.66 -34.82
CA ALA A 882 45.61 16.68 -34.11
C ALA A 882 46.75 15.92 -34.83
N LEU A 883 46.56 15.47 -36.07
CA LEU A 883 47.48 14.59 -36.82
C LEU A 883 48.17 15.22 -38.04
N VAL A 884 48.34 16.54 -38.06
CA VAL A 884 49.27 17.23 -38.98
C VAL A 884 50.15 18.21 -38.19
N GLY A 885 51.48 18.12 -38.34
CA GLY A 885 52.41 19.14 -37.80
C GLY A 885 53.52 18.69 -36.85
N ALA A 886 53.87 17.41 -36.79
CA ALA A 886 55.02 16.94 -36.01
C ALA A 886 56.37 17.30 -36.69
N GLY A 887 56.81 18.57 -36.63
CA GLY A 887 58.10 18.94 -37.22
C GLY A 887 58.49 20.42 -37.37
N ALA A 888 58.33 21.29 -36.36
CA ALA A 888 59.03 22.59 -36.32
C ALA A 888 59.15 23.18 -34.88
N PRO A 889 60.28 23.77 -34.48
CA PRO A 889 60.39 24.52 -33.23
C PRO A 889 59.87 25.97 -33.38
N VAL A 890 59.10 26.45 -32.42
CA VAL A 890 58.54 27.82 -32.39
C VAL A 890 59.34 28.71 -31.42
N PRO A 891 59.72 29.94 -31.80
CA PRO A 891 60.52 30.83 -30.94
C PRO A 891 59.71 31.46 -29.78
N PRO A 892 60.38 31.89 -28.69
CA PRO A 892 59.72 32.42 -27.50
C PRO A 892 59.13 33.82 -27.71
N ARG A 893 57.97 34.10 -27.09
CA ARG A 893 57.34 35.44 -27.03
C ARG A 893 57.77 36.22 -25.77
N PRO A 894 57.71 37.56 -25.78
CA PRO A 894 58.21 38.40 -24.68
C PRO A 894 57.35 38.35 -23.40
N ARG A 895 57.93 38.78 -22.28
CA ARG A 895 57.22 39.04 -21.01
C ARG A 895 56.62 40.45 -20.99
N PRO A 896 55.52 40.70 -20.24
CA PRO A 896 54.96 42.04 -20.07
C PRO A 896 55.86 42.96 -19.19
N PRO A 897 55.67 44.29 -19.24
CA PRO A 897 56.49 45.26 -18.50
C PRO A 897 56.29 45.22 -16.98
N HIS A 898 57.28 45.73 -16.24
CA HIS A 898 57.21 45.92 -14.79
C HIS A 898 56.53 47.24 -14.40
N ASP A 899 55.80 47.21 -13.28
CA ASP A 899 55.31 48.38 -12.56
C ASP A 899 56.46 49.04 -11.75
N PRO A 900 56.71 50.35 -11.87
CA PRO A 900 57.87 51.03 -11.26
C PRO A 900 57.64 51.56 -9.83
N THR A 901 56.64 51.07 -9.08
CA THR A 901 56.22 51.68 -7.80
C THR A 901 56.85 51.14 -6.51
N HIS A 902 57.79 50.17 -6.56
CA HIS A 902 58.48 49.65 -5.36
C HIS A 902 60.02 49.62 -5.48
N PRO A 903 60.77 50.17 -4.49
CA PRO A 903 62.22 50.16 -4.48
C PRO A 903 62.81 48.80 -4.06
N ALA A 904 63.95 48.44 -4.64
CA ALA A 904 64.67 47.21 -4.33
C ALA A 904 65.54 47.32 -3.07
N VAL A 905 65.64 46.23 -2.31
CA VAL A 905 66.62 46.03 -1.23
C VAL A 905 67.42 44.76 -1.51
N SER A 906 68.73 44.82 -1.33
CA SER A 906 69.69 43.76 -1.66
C SER A 906 69.99 42.83 -0.48
N GLY A 907 70.20 41.53 -0.77
CA GLY A 907 70.60 40.52 0.23
C GLY A 907 70.49 39.09 -0.33
N PRO A 908 71.51 38.21 -0.18
CA PRO A 908 71.57 36.94 -0.93
C PRO A 908 70.85 35.75 -0.26
N ARG A 909 70.44 34.78 -1.07
CA ARG A 909 70.05 33.41 -0.67
C ARG A 909 70.86 32.37 -1.46
N PRO A 910 71.35 31.29 -0.82
CA PRO A 910 71.97 30.16 -1.50
C PRO A 910 71.01 28.96 -1.72
N GLY A 911 71.28 28.17 -2.77
CA GLY A 911 70.73 26.82 -2.99
C GLY A 911 69.34 26.72 -3.65
N ALA A 912 68.90 25.56 -4.14
CA ALA A 912 69.62 24.33 -4.49
C ALA A 912 68.73 23.36 -5.32
N THR A 913 69.34 22.52 -6.18
CA THR A 913 68.71 21.38 -6.89
C THR A 913 67.62 21.77 -7.94
N ARG A 914 67.14 20.90 -8.86
CA ARG A 914 67.11 19.43 -8.88
C ARG A 914 67.05 18.86 -10.31
N ALA A 915 67.67 17.70 -10.53
CA ALA A 915 67.66 16.96 -11.80
C ALA A 915 66.81 15.67 -11.73
N VAL A 916 66.54 15.07 -12.91
CA VAL A 916 65.60 13.96 -13.13
C VAL A 916 66.31 12.59 -13.13
N PRO A 917 65.70 11.52 -12.58
CA PRO A 917 66.11 10.14 -12.83
C PRO A 917 65.27 9.47 -13.95
N GLN A 918 65.94 8.80 -14.90
CA GLN A 918 65.32 7.85 -15.83
C GLN A 918 65.18 6.45 -15.18
N ARG A 919 64.58 5.49 -15.90
CA ARG A 919 64.14 4.18 -15.37
C ARG A 919 64.51 3.04 -16.32
N VAL A 920 65.21 2.01 -15.83
CA VAL A 920 65.51 0.75 -16.54
C VAL A 920 65.38 -0.42 -15.53
N PRO A 921 64.86 -1.62 -15.89
CA PRO A 921 64.44 -2.63 -14.91
C PRO A 921 65.33 -3.87 -14.81
N SER A 922 65.26 -4.56 -13.66
CA SER A 922 65.63 -5.97 -13.40
C SER A 922 65.18 -6.34 -11.97
N ALA A 923 65.12 -7.60 -11.50
CA ALA A 923 64.65 -8.87 -12.05
C ALA A 923 64.84 -9.95 -10.95
N THR A 924 63.82 -10.77 -10.66
CA THR A 924 63.92 -12.05 -9.89
C THR A 924 64.35 -11.99 -8.40
N GLY A 925 63.71 -12.74 -7.49
CA GLY A 925 64.18 -12.86 -6.08
C GLY A 925 63.17 -13.39 -5.05
N THR A 926 63.24 -14.69 -4.76
CA THR A 926 62.37 -15.54 -3.94
C THR A 926 62.23 -15.28 -2.42
N THR A 927 61.15 -15.86 -1.85
CA THR A 927 61.00 -16.53 -0.51
C THR A 927 60.77 -15.78 0.83
N ARG A 928 59.58 -16.09 1.42
CA ARG A 928 59.23 -16.52 2.80
C ARG A 928 59.63 -15.73 4.09
N ILE A 929 58.55 -15.38 4.82
CA ILE A 929 58.33 -15.49 6.30
C ILE A 929 58.94 -14.41 7.23
N PRO A 930 58.18 -13.84 8.20
CA PRO A 930 58.63 -12.79 9.12
C PRO A 930 58.72 -13.17 10.62
N SER A 931 59.50 -12.43 11.41
CA SER A 931 59.25 -12.17 12.85
C SER A 931 60.22 -11.15 13.49
N THR A 932 59.69 -10.25 14.34
CA THR A 932 60.42 -9.33 15.29
C THR A 932 61.38 -8.27 14.66
N THR A 933 61.66 -7.08 15.24
CA THR A 933 61.68 -6.64 16.66
C THR A 933 61.30 -5.14 16.85
N THR A 934 61.15 -4.71 18.11
CA THR A 934 60.80 -3.40 18.71
C THR A 934 61.55 -2.13 18.20
N PRO A 935 60.93 -0.92 18.22
CA PRO A 935 61.58 0.36 17.87
C PRO A 935 62.31 1.08 19.03
N PRO A 936 63.26 2.00 18.75
CA PRO A 936 63.96 2.85 19.72
C PRO A 936 63.35 4.26 19.93
N ALA A 937 63.92 5.05 20.84
CA ALA A 937 63.36 6.29 21.41
C ALA A 937 63.86 7.60 20.76
N ALA A 938 63.35 8.74 21.26
CA ALA A 938 63.72 10.11 20.89
C ALA A 938 64.56 10.82 22.00
N PRO A 939 65.27 11.93 21.69
CA PRO A 939 65.94 12.79 22.67
C PRO A 939 65.06 13.98 23.15
N ALA A 940 65.51 14.65 24.22
CA ALA A 940 64.93 15.84 24.85
C ALA A 940 65.57 17.15 24.28
N ASP A 941 65.44 18.39 24.78
CA ASP A 941 65.21 19.02 26.11
C ASP A 941 64.50 20.39 25.92
N GLU A 942 64.01 21.18 26.90
CA GLU A 942 63.49 21.03 28.27
C GLU A 942 62.93 22.43 28.72
N PRO A 943 63.09 22.96 29.96
CA PRO A 943 62.01 23.39 30.87
C PRO A 943 61.59 24.89 30.75
N GLN A 944 60.50 25.41 31.36
CA GLN A 944 59.47 24.85 32.26
C GLN A 944 58.06 25.44 31.88
N THR A 945 57.05 25.83 32.70
CA THR A 945 56.87 26.13 34.15
C THR A 945 55.61 25.54 34.80
N THR A 946 55.72 25.40 36.12
CA THR A 946 54.70 25.16 37.18
C THR A 946 53.37 25.96 37.06
N ARG A 947 52.20 25.49 37.56
CA ARG A 947 51.91 24.66 38.76
C ARG A 947 50.74 23.63 38.63
N LEU A 948 50.79 22.62 39.51
CA LEU A 948 49.73 21.71 40.03
C LEU A 948 48.92 20.82 39.05
N SER A 949 49.23 19.51 39.05
CA SER A 949 48.34 18.45 38.53
C SER A 949 48.52 17.05 39.17
N ILE A 950 49.05 16.96 40.40
CA ILE A 950 49.28 15.69 41.12
C ILE A 950 48.03 15.26 41.90
N ALA A 951 47.22 14.35 41.34
CA ALA A 951 46.16 13.63 42.07
C ALA A 951 45.58 12.40 41.33
N LYS A 952 45.54 12.37 39.99
CA LYS A 952 44.61 11.47 39.24
C LYS A 952 45.11 10.06 38.89
N ASN A 953 46.40 9.75 39.01
CA ASN A 953 46.94 8.45 38.56
C ASN A 953 47.08 7.41 39.67
N ALA A 954 47.37 7.82 40.92
CA ALA A 954 47.46 6.90 42.06
C ALA A 954 46.12 6.18 42.34
N VAL A 955 45.02 6.94 42.39
CA VAL A 955 43.66 6.42 42.63
C VAL A 955 43.24 5.41 41.56
N ARG A 956 43.62 5.62 40.30
CA ARG A 956 43.24 4.74 39.19
C ARG A 956 43.83 3.34 39.35
N ASN A 957 45.13 3.26 39.67
CA ASN A 957 45.80 1.97 39.85
C ASN A 957 45.34 1.25 41.12
N ALA A 958 45.05 1.98 42.20
CA ALA A 958 44.47 1.41 43.42
C ALA A 958 43.09 0.76 43.18
N VAL A 959 42.20 1.45 42.47
CA VAL A 959 40.85 0.92 42.14
C VAL A 959 40.94 -0.26 41.16
N SER A 960 41.83 -0.21 40.17
CA SER A 960 42.05 -1.35 39.26
C SER A 960 42.55 -2.60 39.98
N ASN A 961 43.46 -2.46 40.94
CA ASN A 961 43.97 -3.60 41.70
C ASN A 961 42.92 -4.15 42.67
N ALA A 962 42.19 -3.30 43.40
CA ALA A 962 41.11 -3.74 44.29
C ALA A 962 39.98 -4.48 43.55
N ALA A 963 39.66 -4.04 42.32
CA ALA A 963 38.68 -4.72 41.46
C ALA A 963 39.17 -6.08 40.91
N ALA A 964 40.48 -6.35 40.95
CA ALA A 964 41.04 -7.67 40.61
C ALA A 964 40.92 -8.63 41.80
N THR A 965 41.33 -8.23 43.00
CA THR A 965 41.23 -9.07 44.21
C THR A 965 39.79 -9.47 44.53
N ALA A 966 38.83 -8.53 44.40
CA ALA A 966 37.41 -8.81 44.61
C ALA A 966 36.84 -9.89 43.66
N ARG A 967 37.45 -10.11 42.49
CA ARG A 967 37.02 -11.13 41.51
C ARG A 967 37.61 -12.51 41.76
N GLN A 968 38.62 -12.65 42.63
CA GLN A 968 39.20 -13.95 42.98
C GLN A 968 38.60 -14.55 44.26
N ALA A 969 37.87 -13.77 45.06
CA ALA A 969 37.26 -14.22 46.32
C ALA A 969 35.87 -14.89 46.18
N ALA A 970 35.27 -14.91 44.97
CA ALA A 970 33.87 -15.29 44.75
C ALA A 970 33.70 -16.43 43.74
N ARG A 971 34.32 -17.59 44.00
CA ARG A 971 34.14 -18.80 43.17
C ARG A 971 34.26 -20.09 44.02
N PRO A 972 33.26 -20.98 44.04
CA PRO A 972 33.37 -22.27 44.73
C PRO A 972 34.31 -23.22 43.98
N PRO A 973 34.92 -24.21 44.66
CA PRO A 973 35.84 -25.17 44.06
C PRO A 973 35.11 -26.23 43.22
N ALA A 974 35.80 -26.77 42.20
CA ALA A 974 35.36 -27.92 41.41
C ALA A 974 36.16 -29.19 41.81
N PRO A 975 35.57 -30.39 41.73
CA PRO A 975 36.27 -31.64 42.02
C PRO A 975 37.33 -32.00 40.95
N PRO A 976 38.35 -32.82 41.30
CA PRO A 976 39.47 -33.13 40.42
C PRO A 976 39.12 -34.16 39.33
N ALA A 977 39.75 -34.03 38.16
CA ALA A 977 39.71 -35.02 37.09
C ALA A 977 40.98 -35.89 37.07
N PRO A 978 40.88 -37.21 36.84
CA PRO A 978 42.05 -38.11 36.73
C PRO A 978 42.77 -38.00 35.37
N PRO A 979 44.03 -38.47 35.28
CA PRO A 979 44.86 -38.35 34.07
C PRO A 979 44.52 -39.36 32.97
N ALA A 980 44.90 -39.03 31.73
CA ALA A 980 44.77 -39.90 30.56
C ALA A 980 45.76 -41.08 30.57
N PRO A 981 45.44 -42.16 29.85
CA PRO A 981 46.36 -42.56 28.77
C PRO A 981 45.68 -43.15 27.51
N ALA A 982 46.51 -43.33 26.47
CA ALA A 982 46.35 -44.25 25.34
C ALA A 982 47.75 -44.85 25.04
N PRO A 983 47.94 -45.86 24.17
CA PRO A 983 46.95 -46.64 23.38
C PRO A 983 47.09 -48.18 23.51
N ALA A 984 46.10 -48.96 23.05
CA ALA A 984 46.28 -50.34 22.53
C ALA A 984 44.98 -50.93 21.92
N ALA A 985 45.15 -51.99 21.12
CA ALA A 985 44.13 -52.96 20.66
C ALA A 985 44.73 -54.38 20.89
N PRO A 986 43.98 -55.52 20.90
CA PRO A 986 42.72 -55.76 20.19
C PRO A 986 41.61 -56.54 20.98
N ARG A 987 40.62 -57.05 20.21
CA ARG A 987 39.43 -57.89 20.49
C ARG A 987 39.71 -59.17 21.36
N PRO A 988 38.69 -59.96 21.81
CA PRO A 988 37.23 -59.85 21.60
C PRO A 988 36.32 -60.04 22.87
N GLY A 989 35.01 -59.80 22.70
CA GLY A 989 33.95 -60.56 23.40
C GLY A 989 33.46 -60.04 24.76
N GLY A 990 32.19 -59.63 24.84
CA GLY A 990 31.49 -59.27 26.07
C GLY A 990 30.16 -58.59 25.76
N GLY A 991 29.05 -59.10 26.33
CA GLY A 991 27.70 -58.62 26.01
C GLY A 991 27.36 -57.27 26.66
N ARG A 992 26.45 -56.50 26.03
CA ARG A 992 25.90 -55.25 26.57
C ARG A 992 24.41 -55.13 26.22
N PRO A 993 23.53 -54.77 27.18
CA PRO A 993 22.10 -54.57 26.91
C PRO A 993 21.82 -53.22 26.20
N PRO A 994 20.65 -53.06 25.55
CA PRO A 994 20.22 -51.84 24.84
C PRO A 994 19.43 -50.85 25.73
N ARG A 995 18.87 -49.79 25.11
CA ARG A 995 18.01 -48.71 25.66
C ARG A 995 18.78 -47.58 26.39
N GLU A 996 18.26 -46.36 26.52
CA GLU A 996 17.28 -45.55 25.75
C GLU A 996 17.67 -44.06 26.02
N GLU A 997 17.57 -43.05 25.14
CA GLU A 997 16.95 -42.87 23.81
C GLU A 997 15.54 -42.23 23.77
N ARG A 998 15.08 -41.58 24.86
CA ARG A 998 13.96 -40.58 24.84
C ARG A 998 13.92 -39.68 26.08
N GLU A 999 13.67 -38.38 25.87
CA GLU A 999 12.85 -37.53 26.75
C GLU A 999 12.39 -36.26 25.99
N ILE A 1000 11.24 -35.70 26.38
CA ILE A 1000 10.41 -34.66 25.68
C ILE A 1000 9.23 -35.25 24.86
N GLU A 1001 8.47 -36.13 25.51
CA GLU A 1001 7.03 -36.38 25.23
C GLU A 1001 6.21 -36.15 26.53
N SER A 1002 6.64 -35.19 27.35
CA SER A 1002 6.29 -35.09 28.78
C SER A 1002 5.18 -34.07 29.13
N TRP A 1003 4.49 -33.49 28.13
CA TRP A 1003 3.42 -32.49 28.35
C TRP A 1003 2.04 -32.91 27.79
N LEU A 1004 1.87 -34.20 27.50
CA LEU A 1004 0.59 -34.81 27.07
C LEU A 1004 0.08 -35.91 28.01
N GLY A 1005 0.77 -36.18 29.13
CA GLY A 1005 0.49 -37.31 30.02
C GLY A 1005 -0.43 -37.02 31.22
N GLU A 1006 -0.42 -35.82 31.77
CA GLU A 1006 -1.10 -35.53 33.06
C GLU A 1006 -2.63 -35.42 32.98
N LEU A 1007 -3.22 -35.46 31.77
CA LEU A 1007 -4.67 -35.30 31.56
C LEU A 1007 -5.47 -36.62 31.50
N ARG A 1008 -4.88 -37.79 31.80
CA ARG A 1008 -5.67 -39.05 31.91
C ARG A 1008 -5.05 -40.21 32.70
N GLY A 1009 -5.16 -40.17 34.03
CA GLY A 1009 -5.51 -41.38 34.80
C GLY A 1009 -7.04 -41.55 34.83
N THR A 1010 -7.67 -42.70 35.10
CA THR A 1010 -7.25 -44.08 35.43
C THR A 1010 -8.38 -45.04 34.96
N GLY A 1011 -8.25 -46.37 34.77
CA GLY A 1011 -7.11 -47.30 34.81
C GLY A 1011 -7.55 -48.77 34.64
N THR A 1012 -6.58 -49.71 34.59
CA THR A 1012 -6.69 -51.20 34.71
C THR A 1012 -7.27 -52.08 33.54
N PRO A 1013 -6.90 -53.38 33.41
CA PRO A 1013 -6.91 -54.20 32.16
C PRO A 1013 -7.74 -55.54 32.29
N PRO A 1014 -7.67 -56.61 31.43
CA PRO A 1014 -6.84 -56.95 30.22
C PRO A 1014 -7.71 -57.29 28.94
N THR A 1015 -7.53 -58.24 27.98
CA THR A 1015 -6.77 -59.52 27.79
C THR A 1015 -6.68 -59.92 26.27
N PRO A 1016 -5.78 -60.83 25.79
CA PRO A 1016 -5.54 -61.15 24.35
C PRO A 1016 -5.95 -62.62 23.96
N PRO A 1017 -5.58 -63.28 22.81
CA PRO A 1017 -4.63 -62.91 21.73
C PRO A 1017 -4.89 -63.34 20.23
N ALA A 1018 -4.13 -62.72 19.30
CA ALA A 1018 -3.45 -63.27 18.10
C ALA A 1018 -4.25 -63.89 16.90
N PRO A 1019 -3.63 -64.12 15.69
CA PRO A 1019 -2.40 -63.57 15.06
C PRO A 1019 -2.62 -62.96 13.63
N ALA A 1020 -1.55 -62.49 12.97
CA ALA A 1020 -1.54 -61.89 11.61
C ALA A 1020 -1.22 -62.87 10.46
N PRO A 1021 -1.33 -62.44 9.18
CA PRO A 1021 -0.10 -62.25 8.36
C PRO A 1021 -0.10 -60.98 7.47
N GLN A 1022 0.84 -60.88 6.51
CA GLN A 1022 1.30 -59.64 5.84
C GLN A 1022 0.91 -59.50 4.34
N ARG A 1023 1.29 -58.35 3.75
CA ARG A 1023 1.14 -57.92 2.33
C ARG A 1023 1.65 -58.93 1.29
N PRO A 1024 1.24 -58.80 0.01
CA PRO A 1024 2.20 -58.27 -0.99
C PRO A 1024 1.60 -57.31 -2.04
N SER A 1025 2.41 -56.89 -3.02
CA SER A 1025 2.06 -55.97 -4.13
C SER A 1025 2.78 -56.35 -5.44
N ALA A 1026 2.08 -56.46 -6.57
CA ALA A 1026 2.69 -56.66 -7.91
C ALA A 1026 1.72 -56.39 -9.11
N GLU A 1027 2.32 -56.10 -10.26
CA GLU A 1027 1.78 -56.05 -11.65
C GLU A 1027 2.06 -57.39 -12.40
N PRO A 1028 1.80 -57.61 -13.72
CA PRO A 1028 0.78 -57.08 -14.66
C PRO A 1028 0.14 -58.15 -15.62
N THR A 1029 -0.79 -57.69 -16.50
CA THR A 1029 -1.10 -58.18 -17.90
C THR A 1029 -2.13 -59.30 -18.21
N ARG A 1030 -3.01 -58.99 -19.19
CA ARG A 1030 -3.64 -59.83 -20.27
C ARG A 1030 -4.60 -61.00 -19.94
N ALA A 1031 -5.83 -60.94 -20.48
CA ALA A 1031 -6.35 -61.86 -21.53
C ALA A 1031 -7.81 -61.56 -22.00
N MET A 1032 -8.16 -62.05 -23.19
CA MET A 1032 -9.50 -62.26 -23.80
C MET A 1032 -9.49 -63.72 -24.36
N PRO A 1033 -10.60 -64.45 -24.65
CA PRO A 1033 -11.68 -64.02 -25.59
C PRO A 1033 -13.09 -64.68 -25.41
N THR A 1034 -14.07 -64.37 -26.28
CA THR A 1034 -14.88 -65.32 -27.12
C THR A 1034 -15.96 -64.62 -27.98
N ALA A 1035 -16.50 -65.32 -29.00
CA ALA A 1035 -17.50 -64.87 -30.01
C ALA A 1035 -18.35 -66.10 -30.48
N PRO A 1036 -18.97 -66.27 -31.69
CA PRO A 1036 -19.12 -65.47 -32.95
C PRO A 1036 -20.58 -64.93 -33.12
N GLU A 1037 -21.12 -64.45 -34.27
CA GLU A 1037 -20.69 -64.19 -35.68
C GLU A 1037 -21.24 -62.78 -36.08
N GLY A 1038 -21.24 -62.24 -37.32
CA GLY A 1038 -20.96 -62.88 -38.61
C GLY A 1038 -21.17 -62.08 -39.90
N ARG A 1039 -21.53 -62.81 -40.97
CA ARG A 1039 -21.74 -62.41 -42.38
C ARG A 1039 -22.35 -61.00 -42.61
N GLY A 1040 -21.83 -60.16 -43.53
CA GLY A 1040 -20.64 -60.30 -44.38
C GLY A 1040 -20.54 -59.24 -45.50
N GLN A 1041 -19.55 -59.40 -46.40
CA GLN A 1041 -19.21 -58.57 -47.58
C GLN A 1041 -18.38 -57.27 -47.34
N ARG A 1042 -17.89 -56.68 -48.44
CA ARG A 1042 -16.70 -55.79 -48.61
C ARG A 1042 -16.82 -55.08 -49.99
N PRO A 1043 -15.95 -54.13 -50.43
CA PRO A 1043 -14.79 -53.48 -49.77
C PRO A 1043 -14.69 -51.94 -49.99
N ARG A 1044 -13.49 -51.37 -49.67
CA ARG A 1044 -12.98 -49.99 -49.93
C ARG A 1044 -13.50 -48.92 -48.94
N VAL A 1045 -12.73 -47.87 -48.57
CA VAL A 1045 -11.29 -47.57 -48.78
C VAL A 1045 -10.71 -46.89 -47.51
N ALA A 1046 -9.40 -46.64 -47.45
CA ALA A 1046 -8.72 -46.06 -46.28
C ALA A 1046 -8.09 -44.66 -46.53
N PRO A 1047 -7.99 -43.79 -45.51
CA PRO A 1047 -7.15 -42.60 -45.48
C PRO A 1047 -5.84 -42.81 -44.66
N PRO A 1048 -4.74 -42.08 -44.96
CA PRO A 1048 -3.55 -42.04 -44.09
C PRO A 1048 -3.14 -40.63 -43.61
N THR A 1049 -2.69 -40.54 -42.35
CA THR A 1049 -1.73 -39.58 -41.73
C THR A 1049 -1.72 -38.08 -42.11
N PRO A 1050 -1.85 -37.15 -41.13
CA PRO A 1050 -1.55 -35.73 -41.32
C PRO A 1050 -0.06 -35.39 -41.12
N GLY A 1051 0.40 -34.28 -41.73
CA GLY A 1051 1.75 -33.72 -41.52
C GLY A 1051 1.88 -32.26 -41.98
N ASN A 1052 2.48 -31.44 -41.10
CA ASN A 1052 2.97 -30.05 -41.19
C ASN A 1052 2.73 -29.17 -42.45
N GLU A 1053 2.01 -28.04 -42.23
CA GLU A 1053 2.28 -26.67 -42.76
C GLU A 1053 2.25 -26.40 -44.30
N PRO A 1054 2.30 -25.12 -44.79
CA PRO A 1054 1.33 -24.04 -44.54
C PRO A 1054 0.88 -23.24 -45.82
N THR A 1055 0.00 -22.22 -45.63
CA THR A 1055 -0.19 -20.98 -46.46
C THR A 1055 -1.34 -20.87 -47.51
N THR A 1056 -1.86 -19.63 -47.65
CA THR A 1056 -2.50 -18.95 -48.84
C THR A 1056 -3.99 -19.12 -49.25
N ALA A 1057 -4.84 -18.17 -48.78
CA ALA A 1057 -5.65 -17.15 -49.53
C ALA A 1057 -6.68 -17.47 -50.67
N ILE A 1058 -7.50 -16.44 -51.01
CA ILE A 1058 -8.41 -16.23 -52.19
C ILE A 1058 -9.84 -16.84 -52.08
N PRO A 1059 -10.97 -16.20 -52.53
CA PRO A 1059 -11.31 -14.79 -52.85
C PRO A 1059 -12.67 -14.27 -52.22
N THR A 1060 -13.16 -13.10 -52.65
CA THR A 1060 -14.58 -12.64 -52.55
C THR A 1060 -15.37 -12.88 -53.86
N PRO A 1061 -16.72 -12.82 -53.84
CA PRO A 1061 -17.42 -11.72 -54.55
C PRO A 1061 -18.74 -11.21 -53.87
N ARG A 1062 -19.45 -10.28 -54.53
CA ARG A 1062 -20.68 -9.58 -54.07
C ARG A 1062 -21.98 -10.16 -54.67
N SER A 1063 -23.13 -9.89 -54.02
CA SER A 1063 -24.43 -9.66 -54.71
C SER A 1063 -25.44 -8.85 -53.86
N GLN A 1064 -26.18 -7.96 -54.53
CA GLN A 1064 -27.29 -7.07 -54.11
C GLN A 1064 -28.03 -6.68 -55.43
N PRO A 1065 -29.16 -5.93 -55.49
CA PRO A 1065 -30.08 -5.41 -54.46
C PRO A 1065 -31.58 -5.69 -54.78
N THR A 1066 -32.53 -5.04 -54.08
CA THR A 1066 -33.56 -4.13 -54.68
C THR A 1066 -34.47 -3.53 -53.59
N ASP A 1067 -34.58 -2.19 -53.55
CA ASP A 1067 -35.76 -1.42 -53.10
C ASP A 1067 -35.65 0.02 -53.66
N PRO A 1068 -36.76 0.78 -53.92
CA PRO A 1068 -36.70 2.07 -54.61
C PRO A 1068 -36.97 3.34 -53.76
N GLU A 1069 -36.24 4.40 -54.09
CA GLU A 1069 -36.42 5.83 -53.68
C GLU A 1069 -37.26 6.61 -54.74
N PRO A 1070 -37.55 7.95 -54.67
CA PRO A 1070 -36.88 9.09 -53.98
C PRO A 1070 -37.87 9.98 -53.13
N THR A 1071 -37.59 11.16 -52.53
CA THR A 1071 -36.86 12.38 -53.02
C THR A 1071 -36.32 13.35 -51.94
N GLN A 1072 -35.06 13.76 -52.11
CA GLN A 1072 -34.48 15.14 -52.07
C GLN A 1072 -34.58 16.08 -50.83
N ASP A 1073 -33.40 16.40 -50.30
CA ASP A 1073 -32.97 17.58 -49.50
C ASP A 1073 -32.90 18.87 -50.38
N PRO A 1074 -32.65 20.14 -49.89
CA PRO A 1074 -31.55 20.51 -48.96
C PRO A 1074 -31.73 21.77 -48.04
N ASP A 1075 -30.60 22.23 -47.46
CA ASP A 1075 -30.28 23.58 -46.91
C ASP A 1075 -30.85 24.00 -45.52
N ALA A 1076 -30.27 24.94 -44.74
CA ALA A 1076 -28.87 25.38 -44.56
C ALA A 1076 -28.70 26.33 -43.32
N THR A 1077 -27.53 26.29 -42.67
CA THR A 1077 -26.78 27.33 -41.90
C THR A 1077 -27.46 28.45 -41.03
N THR A 1078 -26.86 28.68 -39.84
CA THR A 1078 -26.70 29.98 -39.07
C THR A 1078 -27.83 30.60 -38.19
N ALA A 1079 -27.58 30.57 -36.86
CA ALA A 1079 -27.42 31.70 -35.92
C ALA A 1079 -28.59 32.60 -35.38
N ILE A 1080 -28.62 32.73 -34.02
CA ILE A 1080 -28.65 33.99 -33.20
C ILE A 1080 -29.91 34.89 -33.31
N PRO A 1081 -30.63 35.24 -32.19
CA PRO A 1081 -30.11 36.27 -31.27
C PRO A 1081 -30.52 36.27 -29.78
N THR A 1082 -29.74 37.01 -28.98
CA THR A 1082 -30.10 37.58 -27.66
C THR A 1082 -30.31 39.10 -27.74
N PRO A 1083 -31.41 39.62 -27.18
CA PRO A 1083 -31.47 40.92 -26.48
C PRO A 1083 -31.57 40.68 -24.95
N GLY A 1084 -31.61 41.67 -24.05
CA GLY A 1084 -31.65 43.14 -24.16
C GLY A 1084 -32.31 43.71 -22.89
N LYS A 1085 -31.90 44.89 -22.39
CA LYS A 1085 -32.42 45.49 -21.13
C LYS A 1085 -33.44 46.62 -21.39
N GLN A 1086 -34.43 46.73 -20.49
CA GLN A 1086 -35.30 47.90 -20.23
C GLN A 1086 -36.23 48.31 -21.41
N GLY A 1087 -37.41 48.92 -21.19
CA GLY A 1087 -38.10 49.23 -19.93
C GLY A 1087 -39.46 49.94 -20.18
N ASP A 1088 -40.41 49.99 -19.24
CA ASP A 1088 -40.45 49.33 -17.93
C ASP A 1088 -41.80 48.62 -17.57
N ASP A 1089 -42.99 49.18 -17.28
CA ASP A 1089 -43.54 50.54 -17.04
C ASP A 1089 -44.90 50.41 -16.25
N ALA A 1090 -45.54 51.51 -15.82
CA ALA A 1090 -46.80 51.65 -15.06
C ALA A 1090 -46.85 51.13 -13.59
N GLU A 1091 -47.01 52.07 -12.64
CA GLU A 1091 -46.89 51.86 -11.18
C GLU A 1091 -48.22 51.70 -10.42
N ALA A 1092 -48.17 51.21 -9.17
CA ALA A 1092 -49.00 51.74 -8.08
C ALA A 1092 -48.40 51.49 -6.66
N ALA A 1093 -48.42 52.54 -5.84
CA ALA A 1093 -48.45 52.55 -4.37
C ALA A 1093 -47.26 51.95 -3.56
N THR A 1094 -46.25 52.79 -3.33
CA THR A 1094 -45.61 52.90 -2.01
C THR A 1094 -45.87 54.28 -1.42
N GLU A 1095 -46.29 54.39 -0.15
CA GLU A 1095 -45.69 55.37 0.77
C GLU A 1095 -46.00 55.09 2.25
N LYS A 1096 -45.31 55.83 3.14
CA LYS A 1096 -45.48 55.81 4.60
C LYS A 1096 -46.27 57.04 5.05
N LEU A 1097 -47.03 56.95 6.14
CA LEU A 1097 -47.49 58.14 6.86
C LEU A 1097 -47.53 57.90 8.38
N ASN A 1098 -47.21 58.94 9.14
CA ASN A 1098 -47.07 58.93 10.60
C ASN A 1098 -48.37 59.34 11.30
N THR A 1099 -48.53 58.93 12.57
CA THR A 1099 -49.22 59.64 13.68
C THR A 1099 -49.10 58.77 14.95
N ARG A 1100 -48.95 59.28 16.19
CA ARG A 1100 -48.73 60.66 16.70
C ARG A 1100 -48.14 60.59 18.14
N GLU A 1101 -47.55 61.69 18.62
CA GLU A 1101 -47.38 62.24 20.02
C GLU A 1101 -47.79 61.35 21.24
N ASP A 1102 -47.08 61.30 22.40
CA ASP A 1102 -46.20 62.31 23.05
C ASP A 1102 -45.11 61.75 24.04
N ASP A 1103 -44.03 62.54 24.15
CA ASP A 1103 -43.06 62.87 25.24
C ASP A 1103 -42.40 61.91 26.30
N GLU A 1104 -41.23 62.39 26.77
CA GLU A 1104 -40.46 62.18 28.03
C GLU A 1104 -39.82 60.81 28.44
N ARG A 1105 -38.47 60.79 28.28
CA ARG A 1105 -37.42 60.41 29.28
C ARG A 1105 -36.92 58.95 29.49
N GLN A 1106 -35.59 58.84 29.24
CA GLN A 1106 -34.51 58.25 30.07
C GLN A 1106 -33.93 56.83 29.84
N ARG A 1107 -32.60 56.88 29.55
CA ARG A 1107 -31.47 56.00 29.98
C ARG A 1107 -30.98 54.86 29.06
N ARG A 1108 -29.72 54.48 29.32
CA ARG A 1108 -28.77 53.76 28.44
C ARG A 1108 -28.36 52.40 29.03
N GLY A 1109 -27.96 51.49 28.13
CA GLY A 1109 -26.94 50.45 28.39
C GLY A 1109 -27.45 49.17 29.06
N GLY A 1110 -26.66 48.10 29.10
CA GLY A 1110 -25.32 47.91 28.52
C GLY A 1110 -24.71 46.58 28.99
N GLY A 1111 -23.98 45.87 28.13
CA GLY A 1111 -23.48 44.52 28.44
C GLY A 1111 -22.40 44.49 29.54
N VAL A 1112 -22.46 43.48 30.40
CA VAL A 1112 -21.48 43.22 31.47
C VAL A 1112 -20.24 42.51 30.89
N SER A 1113 -19.05 42.86 31.38
CA SER A 1113 -17.78 42.30 30.89
C SER A 1113 -17.25 41.18 31.78
N ALA A 1114 -16.34 40.35 31.26
CA ALA A 1114 -15.80 39.18 31.96
C ALA A 1114 -15.07 39.50 33.28
N GLN A 1115 -14.63 40.75 33.52
CA GLN A 1115 -13.99 41.14 34.78
C GLN A 1115 -14.96 41.14 35.96
N ASP A 1116 -16.25 41.43 35.76
CA ASP A 1116 -17.24 41.42 36.84
C ASP A 1116 -17.65 40.00 37.27
N LEU A 1117 -17.57 39.03 36.36
CA LEU A 1117 -17.79 37.61 36.69
C LEU A 1117 -16.65 37.04 37.54
N LEU A 1118 -15.39 37.30 37.18
CA LEU A 1118 -14.22 36.83 37.93
C LEU A 1118 -14.19 37.37 39.38
N ARG A 1119 -14.74 38.56 39.60
CA ARG A 1119 -14.90 39.16 40.94
C ARG A 1119 -16.00 38.51 41.78
N ARG A 1120 -16.96 37.83 41.14
CA ARG A 1120 -18.10 37.18 41.79
C ARG A 1120 -17.77 35.77 42.29
N GLU A 1121 -16.70 35.15 41.78
CA GLU A 1121 -16.17 33.85 42.23
C GLU A 1121 -15.03 33.96 43.27
N GLY A 1122 -14.71 35.17 43.75
CA GLY A 1122 -13.86 35.37 44.93
C GLY A 1122 -12.39 34.97 44.76
N ARG A 1123 -11.83 35.06 43.54
CA ARG A 1123 -10.41 34.76 43.24
C ARG A 1123 -9.58 35.97 42.79
N LEU A 1124 -10.12 37.18 42.93
CA LEU A 1124 -9.49 38.49 42.73
C LEU A 1124 -10.11 39.55 43.67
#